data_AF-A0A318IK22-F1
#
_entry.id   AF-A0A318IK22-F1
#
_cell.length_a   1.000
_cell.length_b   1.000
_cell.length_c   1.000
_cell.angle_alpha   90.00
_cell.angle_beta   90.00
_cell.angle_gamma   90.00
#
_symmetry.space_group_name_H-M   'P 1'
#
loop_
_entity.id
_entity.type
_entity.pdbx_description
1 polymer ?
#
loop_
_entity_poly.entity_id
_entity_poly.type
_entity_poly.pdbx_seq_one_letter_code
_entity_poly.pdbx_strand_id
1 'polypeptide(L)'
;MKILNFRNSFTRNISAKAFTFACLSGLTALGFTACSDNELDQATNKEDGALVTFKVSMADKEAQDAAKANPAYAATRAGFAEQLRMQGLSPEDLTIQKHEIPGHSDMCLIESTVAGIDNDILENSGTAATRAEITTLSSLGNFSVTAYRGTAANAISTTPWFYNNKTNKSGNLEEAKRWAFTEPYARFFAVYPYDAIPSKLTLSPKSNTSTPYVTIDVKENVSQQIDLMTACSGETPIHYATQGTAPTVPLRFQHAMTAIRFKVGSNLSPDHKITKIVITKAMSQGKFTLPSSVLSTTGADLDNAWSEVTSPKDFTLSDIEAPTKGNVNALIVGRDGKNETFYMIPQELTGKGMYIHVYFDGEATPAIKIPLKGTWKAGTTKTYALSQSANSYKYVFSVEAPKDSAAYDATLSSQFKVISYYQDGKVQKKVKWNVVGYDENLDGTYSINEKPSWLTSLDGGEGSADATGETRQAVITKNIRDLLSERNAELQKAPAVTNYNLANSTGAALVQNTANSYVISAPGTYRIPLVYGNAVKEGRENSSAYTSTASPEYLPPYTENLVLEHFVDHKDNQITTPYINRQNASDPATKGKLVWTDAPGAISGTPNVVRVSGGFGTDDYLEFTVKKENLINGNAVVAVTNETGVVLWSWHLWFAPKSVLSTINHTSRDKEYKFTSETLGWRYTKWMGATAERKVSVKLEQEGPDGKKETATVLLVQHAGIADQEGNATMYQWGRKDALPGVDGISGYSADNFTKLPDQGENQEPYRSRMLTRTIGRGIQFPGTFLPEVGAGKLGWQYKQYINLWSVNNNDRNGKTRDVVKTIYDPSPVGFQIPDPYAFDNFNTTNASWNKGFTFKLSSNEKIFFPAGGARDMSKNGKLVAVGTGAYFWTANTRLVNNQLGYAWRIKMSTGGVSAPTNDGEARNAYSYGFSVRPVRTN
;
A
#
# COMPACT_ATOMS: atom_id res chain seq x y z
N MET A 1 -15.68 -2.90 0.74
CA MET A 1 -16.52 -3.72 1.63
C MET A 1 -16.43 -3.09 3.03
N LYS A 2 -17.53 -2.44 3.48
CA LYS A 2 -17.94 -1.88 4.81
C LYS A 2 -16.83 -1.56 5.85
N ILE A 3 -16.54 -0.31 6.27
CA ILE A 3 -17.30 0.78 6.95
C ILE A 3 -17.94 0.40 8.30
N LEU A 4 -17.58 1.12 9.37
CA LEU A 4 -18.37 1.76 10.47
C LEU A 4 -17.34 2.20 11.55
N ASN A 5 -17.33 3.37 12.22
CA ASN A 5 -18.34 4.36 12.57
C ASN A 5 -17.67 5.69 12.97
N PHE A 6 -18.09 6.82 12.39
CA PHE A 6 -18.45 8.03 13.12
C PHE A 6 -19.36 8.84 12.20
N ARG A 7 -20.63 8.97 12.59
CA ARG A 7 -21.70 9.60 11.79
C ARG A 7 -22.65 10.31 12.74
N ASN A 8 -22.90 11.58 12.44
CA ASN A 8 -24.20 12.28 12.31
C ASN A 8 -23.92 13.78 12.50
N SER A 9 -24.44 14.70 11.69
CA SER A 9 -25.66 14.68 10.87
C SER A 9 -25.62 15.90 9.92
N PHE A 10 -25.70 15.68 8.60
CA PHE A 10 -26.84 16.03 7.70
C PHE A 10 -26.84 17.52 7.25
N THR A 11 -26.98 17.91 5.98
CA THR A 11 -27.49 17.27 4.75
C THR A 11 -27.15 18.13 3.52
N ARG A 12 -26.85 17.48 2.38
CA ARG A 12 -27.35 17.69 0.97
C ARG A 12 -27.52 19.13 0.42
N ASN A 13 -27.23 19.45 -0.85
CA ASN A 13 -27.28 18.67 -2.08
C ASN A 13 -26.51 19.36 -3.22
N ILE A 14 -26.08 18.53 -4.17
CA ILE A 14 -25.40 18.80 -5.44
C ILE A 14 -26.37 19.42 -6.45
N SER A 15 -25.91 20.40 -7.25
CA SER A 15 -26.12 20.39 -8.71
C SER A 15 -25.44 21.58 -9.41
N ALA A 16 -24.68 21.25 -10.45
CA ALA A 16 -24.10 22.15 -11.44
C ALA A 16 -25.16 23.03 -12.13
N LYS A 17 -24.76 24.24 -12.55
CA LYS A 17 -25.23 24.86 -13.80
C LYS A 17 -24.35 26.04 -14.20
N ALA A 18 -24.06 26.07 -15.49
CA ALA A 18 -23.30 27.07 -16.20
C ALA A 18 -24.04 28.41 -16.35
N PHE A 19 -23.24 29.45 -16.60
CA PHE A 19 -23.51 30.72 -17.29
C PHE A 19 -24.96 31.00 -17.74
N THR A 20 -25.52 32.15 -17.32
CA THR A 20 -26.40 32.97 -18.18
C THR A 20 -26.34 34.43 -17.78
N PHE A 21 -26.13 35.28 -18.79
CA PHE A 21 -26.23 36.74 -18.79
C PHE A 21 -27.71 37.12 -18.98
N ALA A 22 -28.27 38.05 -18.19
CA ALA A 22 -29.52 38.74 -18.54
C ALA A 22 -29.71 40.03 -17.72
N CYS A 23 -30.01 41.12 -18.44
CA CYS A 23 -30.53 42.38 -17.93
C CYS A 23 -31.95 42.18 -17.37
N LEU A 24 -32.33 42.90 -16.30
CA LEU A 24 -33.49 43.83 -16.28
C LEU A 24 -33.73 44.40 -14.86
N SER A 25 -33.93 45.71 -14.84
CA SER A 25 -34.80 46.54 -13.99
C SER A 25 -35.76 45.87 -13.00
N GLY A 26 -35.94 46.50 -11.82
CA GLY A 26 -37.25 46.54 -11.15
C GLY A 26 -37.26 46.59 -9.61
N LEU A 27 -37.46 47.79 -9.07
CA LEU A 27 -38.20 48.18 -7.84
C LEU A 27 -38.01 47.42 -6.50
N THR A 28 -37.71 48.19 -5.45
CA THR A 28 -38.61 48.36 -4.29
C THR A 28 -38.45 49.76 -3.67
N ALA A 29 -39.60 50.38 -3.39
CA ALA A 29 -39.81 51.72 -2.85
C ALA A 29 -40.09 51.71 -1.33
N LEU A 30 -40.35 52.93 -0.79
CA LEU A 30 -40.86 53.39 0.53
C LEU A 30 -39.76 54.17 1.29
N GLY A 31 -39.81 55.49 1.56
CA GLY A 31 -40.89 56.49 1.78
C GLY A 31 -40.53 57.19 3.12
N PHE A 32 -40.49 58.53 3.34
CA PHE A 32 -41.50 59.56 3.15
C PHE A 32 -40.95 60.99 3.51
N THR A 33 -41.32 62.01 2.71
CA THR A 33 -41.79 63.42 3.01
C THR A 33 -40.97 64.38 3.93
N ALA A 34 -40.93 65.72 3.80
CA ALA A 34 -41.84 66.73 3.19
C ALA A 34 -41.18 68.15 3.04
N CYS A 35 -41.79 68.99 2.17
CA CYS A 35 -41.86 70.48 2.12
C CYS A 35 -40.57 71.30 1.83
N SER A 36 -40.54 72.38 1.03
CA SER A 36 -41.58 73.29 0.49
C SER A 36 -41.14 74.00 -0.81
N ASP A 37 -42.13 74.61 -1.48
CA ASP A 37 -42.14 75.36 -2.76
C ASP A 37 -41.31 76.66 -2.86
N ASN A 38 -41.24 77.15 -4.10
CA ASN A 38 -41.04 78.53 -4.60
C ASN A 38 -39.58 79.05 -4.65
N GLU A 39 -39.05 79.73 -5.68
CA GLU A 39 -39.56 80.34 -6.91
C GLU A 39 -38.47 80.34 -8.01
N LEU A 40 -38.90 80.36 -9.28
CA LEU A 40 -38.12 80.94 -10.37
C LEU A 40 -38.24 82.47 -10.29
N ASP A 41 -37.14 83.19 -10.02
CA ASP A 41 -36.76 84.30 -10.92
C ASP A 41 -35.28 84.76 -10.77
N GLN A 42 -34.62 84.70 -11.93
CA GLN A 42 -33.54 85.52 -12.51
C GLN A 42 -32.56 86.30 -11.61
N ALA A 43 -31.31 85.82 -11.59
CA ALA A 43 -30.14 86.55 -12.14
C ALA A 43 -28.85 85.68 -12.08
N THR A 44 -28.29 85.33 -13.25
CA THR A 44 -26.84 85.01 -13.44
C THR A 44 -26.17 83.89 -12.62
N ASN A 45 -26.86 82.85 -12.15
CA ASN A 45 -26.16 81.69 -11.56
C ASN A 45 -25.98 80.55 -12.59
N LYS A 46 -24.76 80.41 -13.09
CA LYS A 46 -24.34 79.38 -14.06
C LYS A 46 -24.21 77.96 -13.48
N GLU A 47 -24.67 77.70 -12.24
CA GLU A 47 -24.34 76.46 -11.48
C GLU A 47 -25.52 75.84 -10.70
N ASP A 48 -26.71 75.71 -11.29
CA ASP A 48 -27.91 75.11 -10.63
C ASP A 48 -28.06 73.59 -10.81
N GLY A 49 -26.98 72.87 -11.16
CA GLY A 49 -27.00 71.41 -11.33
C GLY A 49 -26.72 70.60 -10.07
N ALA A 50 -26.51 69.29 -10.26
CA ALA A 50 -26.17 68.36 -9.18
C ALA A 50 -24.79 68.68 -8.57
N LEU A 51 -24.56 68.31 -7.31
CA LEU A 51 -23.27 68.46 -6.64
C LEU A 51 -22.20 67.59 -7.29
N VAL A 52 -20.97 68.10 -7.39
CA VAL A 52 -19.80 67.32 -7.79
C VAL A 52 -19.35 66.46 -6.61
N THR A 53 -19.37 65.14 -6.81
CA THR A 53 -18.88 64.14 -5.85
C THR A 53 -18.04 63.11 -6.58
N PHE A 54 -17.02 62.57 -5.92
CA PHE A 54 -16.08 61.63 -6.51
C PHE A 54 -16.26 60.22 -5.94
N LYS A 55 -16.14 59.20 -6.81
CA LYS A 55 -15.97 57.81 -6.40
C LYS A 55 -14.48 57.53 -6.29
N VAL A 56 -13.98 57.49 -5.06
CA VAL A 56 -12.55 57.30 -4.76
C VAL A 56 -12.21 55.81 -4.69
N SER A 57 -11.16 55.38 -5.39
CA SER A 57 -10.61 54.02 -5.31
C SER A 57 -9.10 54.00 -5.55
N MET A 58 -8.48 52.83 -5.43
CA MET A 58 -7.05 52.60 -5.66
C MET A 58 -6.88 51.66 -6.85
N ALA A 59 -6.06 52.02 -7.83
CA ALA A 59 -5.87 51.22 -9.03
C ALA A 59 -5.31 49.81 -8.73
N ASP A 60 -4.32 49.72 -7.84
CA ASP A 60 -3.64 48.47 -7.51
C ASP A 60 -4.57 47.46 -6.80
N LYS A 61 -5.44 47.96 -5.91
CA LYS A 61 -6.44 47.15 -5.18
C LYS A 61 -7.45 46.52 -6.14
N GLU A 62 -7.93 47.30 -7.12
CA GLU A 62 -8.87 46.82 -8.14
C GLU A 62 -8.24 45.74 -9.03
N ALA A 63 -6.95 45.89 -9.40
CA ALA A 63 -6.21 44.90 -10.16
C ALA A 63 -6.01 43.58 -9.37
N GLN A 64 -5.69 43.68 -8.08
CA GLN A 64 -5.57 42.51 -7.18
C GLN A 64 -6.89 41.79 -6.97
N ASP A 65 -7.99 42.51 -6.75
CA ASP A 65 -9.31 41.91 -6.55
C ASP A 65 -9.83 41.23 -7.85
N ALA A 66 -9.52 41.79 -9.02
CA ALA A 66 -9.77 41.14 -10.32
C ALA A 66 -8.95 39.84 -10.50
N ALA A 67 -7.71 39.80 -10.01
CA ALA A 67 -6.88 38.59 -10.04
C ALA A 67 -7.41 37.49 -9.10
N LYS A 68 -7.94 37.85 -7.91
CA LYS A 68 -8.58 36.92 -6.97
C LYS A 68 -9.89 36.32 -7.49
N ALA A 69 -10.58 37.00 -8.40
CA ALA A 69 -11.83 36.52 -9.00
C ALA A 69 -11.65 35.36 -9.99
N ASN A 70 -10.43 35.06 -10.46
CA ASN A 70 -10.14 33.90 -11.32
C ASN A 70 -8.87 33.12 -10.90
N PRO A 71 -8.94 32.33 -9.81
CA PRO A 71 -7.78 31.64 -9.22
C PRO A 71 -7.16 30.57 -10.14
N ALA A 72 -7.96 29.96 -11.02
CA ALA A 72 -7.50 28.89 -11.89
C ALA A 72 -6.56 29.40 -13.00
N TYR A 73 -6.79 30.61 -13.52
CA TYR A 73 -5.89 31.25 -14.47
C TYR A 73 -4.61 31.77 -13.78
N ALA A 74 -4.76 32.30 -12.56
CA ALA A 74 -3.67 32.78 -11.70
C ALA A 74 -2.58 31.73 -11.41
N ALA A 75 -2.97 30.44 -11.31
CA ALA A 75 -2.06 29.34 -10.98
C ALA A 75 -1.16 28.89 -12.16
N THR A 76 -1.32 29.48 -13.35
CA THR A 76 -0.50 29.16 -14.53
C THR A 76 0.64 30.17 -14.70
N ARG A 77 1.78 29.74 -15.26
CA ARG A 77 2.92 30.64 -15.53
C ARG A 77 2.53 31.82 -16.44
N ALA A 78 1.64 31.58 -17.41
CA ALA A 78 1.12 32.62 -18.31
C ALA A 78 0.14 33.57 -17.60
N GLY A 79 -0.76 33.05 -16.77
CA GLY A 79 -1.66 33.88 -15.97
C GLY A 79 -0.95 34.70 -14.90
N PHE A 80 0.11 34.16 -14.29
CA PHE A 80 0.98 34.92 -13.38
C PHE A 80 1.71 36.06 -14.11
N ALA A 81 2.29 35.81 -15.30
CA ALA A 81 2.91 36.86 -16.10
C ALA A 81 1.90 37.93 -16.55
N GLU A 82 0.68 37.54 -16.91
CA GLU A 82 -0.40 38.47 -17.27
C GLU A 82 -0.92 39.29 -16.08
N GLN A 83 -0.95 38.69 -14.87
CA GLN A 83 -1.25 39.40 -13.63
C GLN A 83 -0.21 40.45 -13.28
N LEU A 84 1.07 40.09 -13.42
CA LEU A 84 2.15 41.06 -13.27
C LEU A 84 2.05 42.15 -14.32
N ARG A 85 1.71 41.83 -15.57
CA ARG A 85 1.50 42.82 -16.62
C ARG A 85 0.41 43.84 -16.28
N MET A 86 -0.71 43.40 -15.70
CA MET A 86 -1.78 44.29 -15.21
C MET A 86 -1.36 45.19 -14.04
N GLN A 87 -0.38 44.73 -13.26
CA GLN A 87 0.30 45.51 -12.21
C GLN A 87 1.64 46.07 -12.70
N GLY A 88 1.81 46.08 -14.03
CA GLY A 88 2.93 46.64 -14.73
C GLY A 88 4.32 46.17 -14.33
N LEU A 89 4.42 44.92 -13.90
CA LEU A 89 5.67 44.21 -13.73
C LEU A 89 5.79 43.10 -14.77
N SER A 90 7.03 42.74 -15.06
CA SER A 90 7.36 41.46 -15.66
C SER A 90 7.77 40.47 -14.56
N PRO A 91 7.73 39.15 -14.81
CA PRO A 91 8.37 38.18 -13.92
C PRO A 91 9.84 38.49 -13.63
N GLU A 92 10.54 39.16 -14.57
CA GLU A 92 11.93 39.59 -14.41
C GLU A 92 12.08 40.70 -13.36
N ASP A 93 11.07 41.56 -13.20
CA ASP A 93 11.07 42.63 -12.20
C ASP A 93 10.87 42.11 -10.76
N LEU A 94 10.25 40.93 -10.63
CA LEU A 94 10.09 40.23 -9.35
C LEU A 94 11.24 39.28 -9.03
N THR A 95 12.28 39.24 -9.85
CA THR A 95 13.43 38.38 -9.58
C THR A 95 14.11 38.79 -8.29
N ILE A 96 14.31 37.83 -7.41
CA ILE A 96 15.08 38.03 -6.21
C ILE A 96 16.53 38.26 -6.63
N GLN A 97 17.08 39.44 -6.32
CA GLN A 97 18.47 39.78 -6.63
C GLN A 97 19.32 39.65 -5.38
N LYS A 98 20.46 38.99 -5.51
CA LYS A 98 21.47 38.91 -4.45
C LYS A 98 22.55 39.96 -4.72
N HIS A 99 22.74 40.88 -3.79
CA HIS A 99 23.88 41.79 -3.79
C HIS A 99 24.92 41.27 -2.80
N GLU A 100 26.12 41.00 -3.32
CA GLU A 100 27.27 40.70 -2.49
C GLU A 100 27.69 41.95 -1.72
N ILE A 101 28.15 41.75 -0.48
CA ILE A 101 28.61 42.84 0.37
C ILE A 101 30.15 42.84 0.31
N PRO A 102 30.78 43.84 -0.32
CA PRO A 102 32.23 43.94 -0.37
C PRO A 102 32.84 43.88 1.04
N GLY A 103 33.80 42.98 1.26
CA GLY A 103 34.44 42.77 2.56
C GLY A 103 33.74 41.79 3.50
N HIS A 104 32.56 41.26 3.14
CA HIS A 104 31.78 40.32 3.96
C HIS A 104 31.33 39.10 3.13
N SER A 105 32.04 37.98 3.24
CA SER A 105 31.74 36.74 2.48
C SER A 105 30.59 35.92 3.06
N ASP A 106 30.27 36.15 4.33
CA ASP A 106 29.24 35.45 5.10
C ASP A 106 27.88 36.18 5.06
N MET A 107 27.81 37.41 4.55
CA MET A 107 26.58 38.21 4.46
C MET A 107 26.25 38.59 3.01
N CYS A 108 24.96 38.76 2.74
CA CYS A 108 24.46 39.27 1.47
C CYS A 108 23.18 40.09 1.68
N LEU A 109 22.86 40.93 0.70
CA LEU A 109 21.57 41.62 0.65
C LEU A 109 20.68 40.94 -0.37
N ILE A 110 19.54 40.46 0.09
CA ILE A 110 18.51 39.88 -0.77
C ILE A 110 17.49 40.96 -1.07
N GLU A 111 17.48 41.42 -2.32
CA GLU A 111 16.49 42.36 -2.83
C GLU A 111 15.30 41.57 -3.39
N SER A 112 14.10 42.03 -3.02
CA SER A 112 12.85 41.58 -3.61
C SER A 112 12.01 42.80 -3.98
N THR A 113 11.36 42.75 -5.13
CA THR A 113 10.40 43.77 -5.58
C THR A 113 9.02 43.12 -5.56
N VAL A 114 7.99 43.89 -5.21
CA VAL A 114 6.59 43.48 -5.37
C VAL A 114 5.82 44.61 -6.06
N ALA A 115 4.82 44.24 -6.86
CA ALA A 115 3.94 45.17 -7.54
C ALA A 115 2.96 45.82 -6.56
N GLY A 116 2.74 47.12 -6.73
CA GLY A 116 1.96 47.90 -5.80
C GLY A 116 2.58 47.87 -4.40
N ILE A 117 1.75 48.21 -3.43
CA ILE A 117 2.11 48.08 -2.03
C ILE A 117 1.45 46.83 -1.48
N ASP A 118 2.16 45.73 -1.67
CA ASP A 118 1.81 44.47 -1.07
C ASP A 118 2.36 44.43 0.38
N ASN A 119 1.45 44.22 1.33
CA ASN A 119 1.79 43.95 2.73
C ASN A 119 1.72 42.44 3.04
N ASP A 120 1.22 41.60 2.13
CA ASP A 120 0.77 40.23 2.43
C ASP A 120 1.74 39.12 1.97
N ILE A 121 2.78 39.37 1.17
CA ILE A 121 3.69 38.30 0.68
C ILE A 121 4.69 37.78 1.74
N LEU A 122 4.66 38.29 2.99
CA LEU A 122 5.53 37.81 4.08
C LEU A 122 4.78 37.19 5.28
N GLU A 123 3.45 37.11 5.26
CA GLU A 123 2.68 36.49 6.36
C GLU A 123 2.48 34.97 6.13
N ASN A 124 3.55 34.20 6.32
CA ASN A 124 3.45 32.76 6.63
C ASN A 124 4.24 32.38 7.89
N SER A 125 4.48 33.37 8.76
CA SER A 125 5.00 33.19 10.11
C SER A 125 4.01 33.86 11.05
N GLY A 126 3.27 33.07 11.85
CA GLY A 126 2.18 33.49 12.75
C GLY A 126 2.57 34.43 13.90
N THR A 127 3.30 35.49 13.60
CA THR A 127 3.67 36.61 14.45
C THR A 127 2.99 37.86 13.89
N ALA A 128 2.33 38.65 14.74
CA ALA A 128 1.66 39.88 14.36
C ALA A 128 2.59 40.80 13.54
N ALA A 129 2.28 41.02 12.26
CA ALA A 129 3.04 41.92 11.42
C ALA A 129 2.93 43.36 11.95
N THR A 130 4.06 43.94 12.37
CA THR A 130 4.18 45.38 12.61
C THR A 130 4.11 46.06 11.25
N ARG A 131 2.97 46.71 10.99
CA ARG A 131 2.58 47.26 9.68
C ARG A 131 3.42 48.50 9.35
N ALA A 132 4.09 48.51 8.20
CA ALA A 132 4.65 49.72 7.64
C ALA A 132 3.53 50.66 7.14
N GLU A 133 3.62 51.96 7.45
CA GLU A 133 2.68 53.00 7.04
C GLU A 133 2.84 53.32 5.55
N ILE A 134 2.23 52.53 4.68
CA ILE A 134 1.99 52.95 3.31
C ILE A 134 0.52 53.26 3.09
N THR A 135 0.23 54.30 2.30
CA THR A 135 -1.13 54.78 2.08
C THR A 135 -1.94 53.71 1.36
N THR A 136 -3.10 53.39 1.91
CA THR A 136 -4.12 52.52 1.32
C THR A 136 -5.44 53.28 1.29
N LEU A 137 -6.48 52.71 0.68
CA LEU A 137 -7.81 53.35 0.70
C LEU A 137 -8.31 53.64 2.12
N SER A 138 -7.93 52.83 3.12
CA SER A 138 -8.36 53.04 4.52
C SER A 138 -7.57 54.13 5.24
N SER A 139 -6.32 54.39 4.84
CA SER A 139 -5.44 55.43 5.40
C SER A 139 -5.34 56.69 4.54
N LEU A 140 -6.02 56.75 3.39
CA LEU A 140 -6.07 57.93 2.52
C LEU A 140 -6.68 59.13 3.26
N GLY A 141 -5.90 60.21 3.38
CA GLY A 141 -6.33 61.50 3.93
C GLY A 141 -7.00 62.42 2.91
N ASN A 142 -6.95 63.73 3.17
CA ASN A 142 -7.47 64.73 2.23
C ASN A 142 -6.55 64.88 1.02
N PHE A 143 -7.12 65.14 -0.15
CA PHE A 143 -6.39 65.34 -1.40
C PHE A 143 -6.88 66.60 -2.12
N SER A 144 -6.04 67.12 -3.01
CA SER A 144 -6.32 68.25 -3.88
C SER A 144 -7.02 67.78 -5.13
N VAL A 145 -8.04 68.51 -5.62
CA VAL A 145 -8.66 68.30 -6.93
C VAL A 145 -8.61 69.58 -7.75
N THR A 146 -8.17 69.45 -9.00
CA THR A 146 -8.24 70.49 -10.03
C THR A 146 -9.12 69.98 -11.17
N ALA A 147 -10.08 70.80 -11.59
CA ALA A 147 -11.05 70.42 -12.61
C ALA A 147 -11.06 71.41 -13.77
N TYR A 148 -11.31 70.90 -14.97
CA TYR A 148 -11.49 71.65 -16.21
C TYR A 148 -12.82 71.25 -16.82
N ARG A 149 -13.60 72.21 -17.34
CA ARG A 149 -14.90 71.94 -17.98
C ARG A 149 -15.07 72.60 -19.33
N GLY A 150 -16.07 72.20 -20.10
CA GLY A 150 -16.36 72.80 -21.41
C GLY A 150 -17.69 72.34 -22.00
N THR A 151 -18.02 72.94 -23.15
CA THR A 151 -19.30 72.73 -23.85
C THR A 151 -19.38 71.40 -24.60
N ALA A 152 -18.23 70.82 -24.97
CA ALA A 152 -18.13 69.53 -25.66
C ALA A 152 -16.88 68.74 -25.18
N ALA A 153 -16.87 67.42 -25.39
CA ALA A 153 -15.75 66.56 -24.98
C ALA A 153 -14.39 66.96 -25.57
N ASN A 154 -14.37 67.53 -26.79
CA ASN A 154 -13.18 68.05 -27.46
C ASN A 154 -12.95 69.56 -27.27
N ALA A 155 -13.78 70.24 -26.46
CA ALA A 155 -13.75 71.68 -26.24
C ALA A 155 -13.72 72.02 -24.73
N ILE A 156 -12.85 71.33 -23.98
CA ILE A 156 -12.61 71.62 -22.56
C ILE A 156 -11.69 72.84 -22.42
N SER A 157 -12.08 73.76 -21.55
CA SER A 157 -11.30 74.96 -21.22
C SER A 157 -9.90 74.60 -20.72
N THR A 158 -8.89 75.38 -21.13
CA THR A 158 -7.54 75.34 -20.54
C THR A 158 -7.44 76.13 -19.24
N THR A 159 -8.47 76.91 -18.90
CA THR A 159 -8.60 77.58 -17.60
C THR A 159 -9.38 76.68 -16.63
N PRO A 160 -8.85 76.37 -15.43
CA PRO A 160 -9.53 75.51 -14.47
C PRO A 160 -10.90 76.07 -14.06
N TRP A 161 -11.90 75.18 -14.00
CA TRP A 161 -13.18 75.46 -13.35
C TRP A 161 -12.98 75.73 -11.87
N PHE A 162 -12.21 74.88 -11.21
CA PHE A 162 -11.69 75.12 -9.88
C PHE A 162 -10.31 74.49 -9.75
N TYR A 163 -9.49 75.06 -8.86
CA TYR A 163 -8.08 74.74 -8.72
C TYR A 163 -7.76 74.44 -7.26
N ASN A 164 -6.97 73.40 -7.02
CA ASN A 164 -6.49 72.99 -5.69
C ASN A 164 -7.60 72.90 -4.61
N ASN A 165 -8.77 72.36 -4.96
CA ASN A 165 -9.86 72.24 -3.99
C ASN A 165 -9.63 71.03 -3.07
N LYS A 166 -9.70 71.27 -1.76
CA LYS A 166 -9.57 70.22 -0.76
C LYS A 166 -10.76 69.27 -0.83
N THR A 167 -10.47 67.99 -0.92
CA THR A 167 -11.45 66.90 -1.04
C THR A 167 -11.12 65.84 -0.01
N ASN A 168 -12.14 65.36 0.71
CA ASN A 168 -11.95 64.34 1.72
C ASN A 168 -11.94 62.92 1.12
N LYS A 169 -11.54 61.93 1.92
CA LYS A 169 -11.45 60.52 1.49
C LYS A 169 -12.74 59.90 0.97
N SER A 170 -13.90 60.49 1.30
CA SER A 170 -15.21 60.03 0.82
C SER A 170 -15.57 60.64 -0.54
N GLY A 171 -14.70 61.47 -1.12
CA GLY A 171 -14.91 62.12 -2.40
C GLY A 171 -15.77 63.38 -2.36
N ASN A 172 -15.93 64.00 -1.18
CA ASN A 172 -16.67 65.24 -1.04
C ASN A 172 -15.71 66.44 -1.04
N LEU A 173 -16.00 67.43 -1.88
CA LEU A 173 -15.30 68.72 -1.91
C LEU A 173 -15.63 69.54 -0.65
N GLU A 174 -14.63 70.15 -0.04
CA GLU A 174 -14.82 71.07 1.09
C GLU A 174 -15.58 72.33 0.63
N GLU A 175 -15.20 72.88 -0.53
CA GLU A 175 -16.01 73.89 -1.23
C GLU A 175 -16.91 73.21 -2.27
N ALA A 176 -18.20 73.09 -1.96
CA ALA A 176 -19.17 72.48 -2.87
C ALA A 176 -19.19 73.17 -4.25
N LYS A 177 -19.07 72.38 -5.33
CA LYS A 177 -19.21 72.82 -6.72
C LYS A 177 -20.37 72.09 -7.38
N ARG A 178 -21.08 72.73 -8.32
CA ARG A 178 -22.25 72.16 -9.00
C ARG A 178 -22.04 72.09 -10.51
N TRP A 179 -22.54 71.01 -11.11
CA TRP A 179 -22.51 70.85 -12.56
C TRP A 179 -23.33 71.93 -13.27
N ALA A 180 -22.91 72.30 -14.48
CA ALA A 180 -23.60 73.26 -15.33
C ALA A 180 -24.00 72.57 -16.65
N PHE A 181 -25.27 72.67 -17.05
CA PHE A 181 -25.73 72.09 -18.32
C PHE A 181 -25.15 72.78 -19.55
N THR A 182 -24.70 74.04 -19.39
CA THR A 182 -24.03 74.81 -20.45
C THR A 182 -22.59 74.38 -20.69
N GLU A 183 -21.94 73.73 -19.72
CA GLU A 183 -20.58 73.19 -19.84
C GLU A 183 -20.56 71.76 -19.27
N PRO A 184 -21.25 70.80 -19.93
CA PRO A 184 -21.58 69.51 -19.32
C PRO A 184 -20.42 68.51 -19.32
N TYR A 185 -19.28 68.82 -19.94
CA TYR A 185 -18.12 67.94 -19.99
C TYR A 185 -17.02 68.42 -19.04
N ALA A 186 -16.47 67.53 -18.19
CA ALA A 186 -15.36 67.88 -17.30
C ALA A 186 -14.29 66.80 -17.15
N ARG A 187 -13.06 67.23 -16.85
CA ARG A 187 -11.91 66.40 -16.49
C ARG A 187 -11.41 66.80 -15.11
N PHE A 188 -11.03 65.80 -14.32
CA PHE A 188 -10.58 65.99 -12.94
C PHE A 188 -9.22 65.34 -12.75
N PHE A 189 -8.34 66.03 -12.03
CA PHE A 189 -7.04 65.54 -11.60
C PHE A 189 -6.91 65.73 -10.10
N ALA A 190 -6.34 64.74 -9.41
CA ALA A 190 -6.17 64.76 -7.97
C ALA A 190 -4.73 64.47 -7.56
N VAL A 191 -4.30 65.12 -6.48
CA VAL A 191 -2.96 64.98 -5.87
C VAL A 191 -3.08 64.82 -4.36
N TYR A 192 -2.44 63.79 -3.83
CA TYR A 192 -2.40 63.47 -2.40
C TYR A 192 -0.94 63.44 -1.91
N PRO A 193 -0.66 63.87 -0.65
CA PRO A 193 -1.58 64.45 0.32
C PRO A 193 -1.79 65.97 0.16
N TYR A 194 -2.99 66.46 0.49
CA TYR A 194 -3.31 67.90 0.42
C TYR A 194 -2.43 68.74 1.35
N ASP A 195 -2.20 68.28 2.59
CA ASP A 195 -1.49 69.05 3.61
C ASP A 195 0.02 69.22 3.31
N ALA A 196 0.53 68.50 2.30
CA ALA A 196 1.88 68.70 1.77
C ALA A 196 1.98 69.84 0.75
N ILE A 197 0.87 70.47 0.35
CA ILE A 197 0.83 71.56 -0.62
C ILE A 197 0.74 72.91 0.11
N PRO A 198 1.63 73.90 -0.15
CA PRO A 198 2.75 73.89 -1.09
C PRO A 198 4.10 73.44 -0.48
N SER A 199 4.12 73.02 0.79
CA SER A 199 5.33 72.90 1.62
C SER A 199 6.32 71.80 1.20
N LYS A 200 5.83 70.71 0.61
CA LYS A 200 6.61 69.58 0.09
C LYS A 200 6.23 69.21 -1.35
N LEU A 201 5.01 69.54 -1.76
CA LEU A 201 4.48 69.36 -3.11
C LEU A 201 4.09 70.71 -3.69
N THR A 202 4.47 71.00 -4.93
CA THR A 202 4.01 72.22 -5.64
C THR A 202 3.23 71.82 -6.88
N LEU A 203 1.96 72.22 -6.94
CA LEU A 203 1.11 72.01 -8.11
C LEU A 203 1.48 72.98 -9.24
N SER A 204 1.24 72.56 -10.49
CA SER A 204 1.37 73.44 -11.66
C SER A 204 0.52 74.71 -11.47
N PRO A 205 1.02 75.92 -11.81
CA PRO A 205 0.29 77.17 -11.60
C PRO A 205 -1.13 77.16 -12.17
N LYS A 206 -2.06 77.92 -11.58
CA LYS A 206 -3.45 78.07 -12.10
C LYS A 206 -3.51 78.54 -13.56
N SER A 207 -2.48 79.28 -14.01
CA SER A 207 -2.33 79.75 -15.40
C SER A 207 -1.72 78.71 -16.35
N ASN A 208 -1.40 77.50 -15.88
CA ASN A 208 -0.86 76.43 -16.72
C ASN A 208 -1.89 76.03 -17.79
N THR A 209 -1.53 76.20 -19.06
CA THR A 209 -2.38 75.82 -20.22
C THR A 209 -2.06 74.43 -20.76
N SER A 210 -1.06 73.75 -20.19
CA SER A 210 -0.64 72.39 -20.55
C SER A 210 -1.19 71.36 -19.56
N THR A 211 -0.81 70.09 -19.69
CA THR A 211 -1.20 69.04 -18.74
C THR A 211 -0.77 69.43 -17.32
N PRO A 212 -1.66 69.31 -16.31
CA PRO A 212 -1.30 69.57 -14.91
C PRO A 212 -0.14 68.69 -14.45
N TYR A 213 0.68 69.20 -13.53
CA TYR A 213 1.80 68.45 -12.95
C TYR A 213 1.98 68.80 -11.47
N VAL A 214 2.77 68.01 -10.77
CA VAL A 214 3.22 68.27 -9.39
C VAL A 214 4.73 68.09 -9.31
N THR A 215 5.43 69.00 -8.64
CA THR A 215 6.86 68.86 -8.32
C THR A 215 7.03 68.51 -6.85
N ILE A 216 8.02 67.67 -6.55
CA ILE A 216 8.36 67.24 -5.18
C ILE A 216 9.84 67.50 -4.87
N ASP A 217 10.12 67.82 -3.61
CA ASP A 217 11.45 67.79 -3.00
C ASP A 217 11.42 66.80 -1.81
N VAL A 218 11.98 65.61 -2.02
CA VAL A 218 12.01 64.53 -1.04
C VAL A 218 12.93 64.92 0.11
N LYS A 219 12.44 64.83 1.35
CA LYS A 219 13.20 65.18 2.55
C LYS A 219 14.25 64.12 2.89
N GLU A 220 15.44 64.57 3.30
CA GLU A 220 16.57 63.72 3.67
C GLU A 220 16.26 62.82 4.87
N ASN A 221 15.53 63.34 5.86
CA ASN A 221 15.05 62.54 6.96
C ASN A 221 13.81 61.75 6.52
N VAL A 222 13.91 60.42 6.56
CA VAL A 222 12.87 59.48 6.10
C VAL A 222 11.53 59.70 6.81
N SER A 223 11.56 60.00 8.11
CA SER A 223 10.34 60.29 8.90
C SER A 223 9.52 61.48 8.39
N GLN A 224 10.14 62.34 7.58
CA GLN A 224 9.51 63.53 7.00
C GLN A 224 9.12 63.35 5.52
N GLN A 225 9.40 62.19 4.93
CA GLN A 225 9.01 61.89 3.55
C GLN A 225 7.50 61.69 3.44
N ILE A 226 7.00 61.76 2.21
CA ILE A 226 5.57 61.64 1.91
C ILE A 226 5.37 60.67 0.75
N ASP A 227 4.25 59.97 0.78
CA ASP A 227 3.80 59.08 -0.29
C ASP A 227 2.98 59.88 -1.31
N LEU A 228 3.63 60.30 -2.40
CA LEU A 228 2.94 61.04 -3.46
C LEU A 228 2.02 60.10 -4.24
N MET A 229 0.73 60.42 -4.24
CA MET A 229 -0.27 59.71 -5.03
C MET A 229 -1.05 60.65 -5.93
N THR A 230 -1.45 60.15 -7.10
CA THR A 230 -2.22 60.93 -8.09
C THR A 230 -3.39 60.14 -8.64
N ALA A 231 -4.45 60.84 -9.07
CA ALA A 231 -5.61 60.24 -9.73
C ALA A 231 -6.17 61.13 -10.83
N CYS A 232 -6.95 60.56 -11.74
CA CYS A 232 -7.67 61.30 -12.77
C CYS A 232 -9.03 60.68 -13.08
N SER A 233 -9.91 61.43 -13.75
CA SER A 233 -11.24 60.98 -14.14
C SER A 233 -11.29 60.04 -15.36
N GLY A 234 -10.16 59.86 -16.05
CA GLY A 234 -10.06 59.07 -17.29
C GLY A 234 -9.95 59.92 -18.57
N GLU A 235 -9.60 59.26 -19.69
CA GLU A 235 -9.24 59.92 -20.95
C GLU A 235 -10.45 60.62 -21.61
N THR A 236 -11.61 59.98 -21.45
CA THR A 236 -12.90 60.54 -21.88
C THR A 236 -13.42 61.46 -20.79
N PRO A 237 -13.70 62.74 -21.10
CA PRO A 237 -14.33 63.64 -20.15
C PRO A 237 -15.66 63.10 -19.61
N ILE A 238 -15.93 63.36 -18.34
CA ILE A 238 -17.20 63.00 -17.71
C ILE A 238 -18.31 63.90 -18.26
N HIS A 239 -19.39 63.30 -18.73
CA HIS A 239 -20.53 64.00 -19.32
C HIS A 239 -21.72 64.07 -18.36
N TYR A 240 -22.17 65.28 -18.06
CA TYR A 240 -23.38 65.57 -17.31
C TYR A 240 -24.60 65.56 -18.22
N ALA A 241 -25.13 64.36 -18.48
CA ALA A 241 -26.16 64.15 -19.50
C ALA A 241 -27.60 64.46 -19.04
N THR A 242 -27.86 64.59 -17.74
CA THR A 242 -29.23 64.73 -17.20
C THR A 242 -29.27 65.74 -16.05
N GLN A 243 -30.07 66.79 -16.20
CA GLN A 243 -30.15 67.87 -15.21
C GLN A 243 -30.67 67.32 -13.87
N GLY A 244 -30.08 67.78 -12.76
CA GLY A 244 -30.35 67.27 -11.41
C GLY A 244 -29.70 65.92 -11.03
N THR A 245 -29.15 65.13 -11.98
CA THR A 245 -28.58 63.79 -11.68
C THR A 245 -27.06 63.76 -11.85
N ALA A 246 -26.29 63.73 -10.76
CA ALA A 246 -24.82 63.76 -10.82
C ALA A 246 -24.25 62.54 -11.59
N PRO A 247 -23.30 62.75 -12.53
CA PRO A 247 -22.58 61.66 -13.16
C PRO A 247 -21.60 61.03 -12.15
N THR A 248 -21.25 59.76 -12.35
CA THR A 248 -20.21 59.13 -11.54
C THR A 248 -18.83 59.62 -12.00
N VAL A 249 -18.09 60.29 -11.12
CA VAL A 249 -16.71 60.73 -11.39
C VAL A 249 -15.72 59.81 -10.68
N PRO A 250 -15.09 58.85 -11.36
CA PRO A 250 -14.08 58.00 -10.73
C PRO A 250 -12.79 58.78 -10.48
N LEU A 251 -12.19 58.66 -9.29
CA LEU A 251 -10.82 59.08 -9.01
C LEU A 251 -10.06 57.86 -8.51
N ARG A 252 -9.29 57.26 -9.42
CA ARG A 252 -8.51 56.03 -9.17
C ARG A 252 -7.07 56.41 -8.86
N PHE A 253 -6.67 56.32 -7.60
CA PHE A 253 -5.33 56.71 -7.15
C PHE A 253 -4.26 55.68 -7.50
N GLN A 254 -3.07 56.17 -7.86
CA GLN A 254 -1.83 55.43 -8.07
C GLN A 254 -0.68 56.06 -7.29
N HIS A 255 0.24 55.24 -6.77
CA HIS A 255 1.47 55.71 -6.15
C HIS A 255 2.46 56.16 -7.22
N ALA A 256 2.94 57.40 -7.13
CA ALA A 256 3.88 57.96 -8.09
C ALA A 256 5.34 57.60 -7.78
N MET A 257 5.64 57.19 -6.54
CA MET A 257 7.01 56.96 -6.06
C MET A 257 7.31 55.46 -5.86
N THR A 258 8.57 55.14 -5.57
CA THR A 258 9.00 53.81 -5.12
C THR A 258 9.10 53.78 -3.61
N ALA A 259 8.45 52.81 -2.97
CA ALA A 259 8.61 52.56 -1.55
C ALA A 259 9.79 51.60 -1.30
N ILE A 260 10.72 51.95 -0.43
CA ILE A 260 11.86 51.10 -0.07
C ILE A 260 11.80 50.75 1.41
N ARG A 261 11.91 49.46 1.69
CA ARG A 261 11.85 48.86 3.02
C ARG A 261 13.10 48.04 3.31
N PHE A 262 13.45 47.93 4.59
CA PHE A 262 14.56 47.11 5.07
C PHE A 262 14.07 46.08 6.08
N LYS A 263 14.59 44.85 6.02
CA LYS A 263 14.33 43.80 7.02
C LYS A 263 15.59 43.03 7.41
N VAL A 264 15.57 42.44 8.59
CA VAL A 264 16.57 41.46 9.03
C VAL A 264 16.21 40.13 8.38
N GLY A 265 17.10 39.59 7.55
CA GLY A 265 16.95 38.30 6.89
C GLY A 265 17.34 37.12 7.78
N SER A 266 17.49 35.95 7.17
CA SER A 266 17.80 34.71 7.91
C SER A 266 19.26 34.68 8.39
N ASN A 267 19.44 34.31 9.66
CA ASN A 267 20.71 33.82 10.25
C ASN A 267 21.90 34.79 10.27
N LEU A 268 21.69 36.09 10.47
CA LEU A 268 22.81 37.01 10.75
C LEU A 268 23.52 36.61 12.07
N SER A 269 24.77 36.17 11.96
CA SER A 269 25.57 35.63 13.08
C SER A 269 26.13 36.66 14.07
N PRO A 270 26.43 37.92 13.68
CA PRO A 270 26.85 38.96 14.62
C PRO A 270 25.65 39.49 15.45
N ASP A 271 25.80 39.55 16.77
CA ASP A 271 24.81 40.08 17.72
C ASP A 271 24.96 41.61 17.84
N HIS A 272 24.25 42.36 16.99
CA HIS A 272 24.31 43.82 16.90
C HIS A 272 22.90 44.43 16.81
N LYS A 273 22.81 45.74 17.01
CA LYS A 273 21.62 46.54 16.69
C LYS A 273 21.88 47.42 15.49
N ILE A 274 21.00 47.38 14.48
CA ILE A 274 21.01 48.37 13.40
C ILE A 274 20.48 49.68 13.98
N THR A 275 21.31 50.73 13.94
CA THR A 275 21.02 52.05 14.53
C THR A 275 20.68 53.11 13.49
N LYS A 276 21.19 52.94 12.26
CA LYS A 276 21.01 53.91 11.18
C LYS A 276 21.14 53.25 9.80
N ILE A 277 20.30 53.67 8.86
CA ILE A 277 20.36 53.29 7.45
C ILE A 277 20.45 54.56 6.60
N VAL A 278 21.37 54.59 5.64
CA VAL A 278 21.53 55.72 4.71
C VAL A 278 21.51 55.21 3.27
N ILE A 279 20.64 55.78 2.44
CA ILE A 279 20.69 55.64 0.98
C ILE A 279 21.43 56.85 0.42
N THR A 280 22.59 56.64 -0.19
CA THR A 280 23.47 57.73 -0.64
C THR A 280 23.24 58.13 -2.09
N LYS A 281 23.38 59.44 -2.37
CA LYS A 281 23.37 60.05 -3.71
C LYS A 281 22.13 59.75 -4.57
N ALA A 282 20.97 59.50 -3.95
CA ALA A 282 19.71 59.36 -4.70
C ALA A 282 19.16 60.74 -5.11
N MET A 283 18.54 60.84 -6.28
CA MET A 283 17.91 62.08 -6.74
C MET A 283 16.71 62.45 -5.86
N SER A 284 16.64 63.71 -5.43
CA SER A 284 15.67 64.21 -4.44
C SER A 284 14.57 65.07 -5.01
N GLN A 285 14.74 65.63 -6.20
CA GLN A 285 13.78 66.51 -6.84
C GLN A 285 13.27 65.90 -8.14
N GLY A 286 12.00 66.11 -8.44
CA GLY A 286 11.41 65.66 -9.70
C GLY A 286 10.04 66.28 -9.96
N LYS A 287 9.65 66.24 -11.24
CA LYS A 287 8.36 66.73 -11.75
C LYS A 287 7.55 65.57 -12.29
N PHE A 288 6.36 65.35 -11.72
CA PHE A 288 5.42 64.32 -12.12
C PHE A 288 4.24 64.94 -12.88
N THR A 289 4.12 64.61 -14.17
CA THR A 289 3.00 65.08 -15.03
C THR A 289 1.77 64.23 -14.77
N LEU A 290 0.62 64.85 -14.42
CA LEU A 290 -0.60 64.12 -14.05
C LEU A 290 -1.21 63.43 -15.28
N PRO A 291 -1.34 62.10 -15.28
CA PRO A 291 -1.81 61.38 -16.46
C PRO A 291 -3.33 61.52 -16.66
N SER A 292 -3.78 61.39 -17.90
CA SER A 292 -5.22 61.41 -18.25
C SER A 292 -5.92 60.07 -18.03
N SER A 293 -5.17 59.01 -17.70
CA SER A 293 -5.68 57.69 -17.32
C SER A 293 -4.80 57.10 -16.22
N VAL A 294 -5.31 56.05 -15.57
CA VAL A 294 -4.50 55.16 -14.73
C VAL A 294 -3.47 54.50 -15.64
N LEU A 295 -2.18 54.81 -15.47
CA LEU A 295 -1.12 54.30 -16.31
C LEU A 295 -0.73 52.89 -15.91
N SER A 296 -0.36 52.07 -16.90
CA SER A 296 0.30 50.79 -16.61
C SER A 296 1.65 51.05 -15.95
N THR A 297 2.01 50.24 -14.98
CA THR A 297 3.35 50.23 -14.39
C THR A 297 4.38 49.51 -15.31
N THR A 298 3.95 48.84 -16.42
CA THR A 298 4.83 48.15 -17.40
C THR A 298 5.06 49.06 -18.58
N GLY A 299 6.29 49.03 -19.10
CA GLY A 299 6.62 49.69 -20.37
C GLY A 299 6.76 51.20 -20.24
N ALA A 300 7.59 51.66 -19.30
CA ALA A 300 7.93 53.06 -19.11
C ALA A 300 6.75 54.04 -18.86
N ASP A 301 5.48 53.65 -18.93
CA ASP A 301 4.38 54.62 -18.95
C ASP A 301 4.26 55.46 -17.67
N LEU A 302 4.20 54.85 -16.47
CA LEU A 302 4.14 55.61 -15.21
C LEU A 302 5.50 56.25 -14.83
N ASP A 303 6.61 55.59 -15.15
CA ASP A 303 7.95 56.14 -14.93
C ASP A 303 8.22 57.37 -15.83
N ASN A 304 7.69 57.38 -17.06
CA ASN A 304 7.81 58.48 -18.02
C ASN A 304 7.01 59.73 -17.61
N ALA A 305 6.08 59.60 -16.66
CA ALA A 305 5.43 60.76 -16.08
C ALA A 305 6.40 61.60 -15.23
N TRP A 306 7.53 61.01 -14.79
CA TRP A 306 8.62 61.72 -14.15
C TRP A 306 9.55 62.38 -15.17
N SER A 307 9.86 63.64 -14.91
CA SER A 307 10.84 64.44 -15.64
C SER A 307 11.61 65.32 -14.65
N GLU A 308 12.70 65.94 -15.11
CA GLU A 308 13.50 66.88 -14.30
C GLU A 308 14.04 66.24 -12.99
N VAL A 309 14.29 64.92 -13.00
CA VAL A 309 14.80 64.15 -11.85
C VAL A 309 16.26 64.53 -11.58
N THR A 310 16.50 65.28 -10.51
CA THR A 310 17.77 65.99 -10.25
C THR A 310 18.11 66.03 -8.76
N SER A 311 19.24 66.70 -8.43
CA SER A 311 19.65 67.04 -7.06
C SER A 311 19.92 65.81 -6.18
N PRO A 312 21.08 65.14 -6.34
CA PRO A 312 21.43 63.97 -5.54
C PRO A 312 21.65 64.34 -4.06
N LYS A 313 21.04 63.59 -3.14
CA LYS A 313 21.14 63.74 -1.68
C LYS A 313 21.30 62.39 -0.99
N ASP A 314 21.66 62.43 0.29
CA ASP A 314 21.69 61.26 1.16
C ASP A 314 20.42 61.22 2.04
N PHE A 315 19.73 60.10 2.03
CA PHE A 315 18.49 59.89 2.77
C PHE A 315 18.76 59.01 3.98
N THR A 316 18.44 59.54 5.16
CA THR A 316 18.82 58.94 6.45
C THR A 316 17.60 58.56 7.26
N LEU A 317 17.60 57.33 7.72
CA LEU A 317 16.78 56.86 8.82
C LEU A 317 17.69 56.59 10.02
N SER A 318 17.53 57.36 11.10
CA SER A 318 18.29 57.25 12.36
C SER A 318 17.40 56.74 13.50
N ASP A 319 18.00 56.54 14.68
CA ASP A 319 17.30 56.18 15.92
C ASP A 319 16.54 54.84 15.82
N ILE A 320 17.13 53.91 15.07
CA ILE A 320 16.63 52.54 14.88
C ILE A 320 17.12 51.66 16.05
N GLU A 321 16.28 50.75 16.51
CA GLU A 321 16.65 49.71 17.49
C GLU A 321 16.30 48.31 16.97
N ALA A 322 16.85 47.92 15.82
CA ALA A 322 16.55 46.63 15.20
C ALA A 322 17.65 45.59 15.52
N PRO A 323 17.39 44.60 16.40
CA PRO A 323 18.37 43.55 16.69
C PRO A 323 18.53 42.61 15.50
N THR A 324 19.77 42.24 15.19
CA THR A 324 20.11 41.28 14.11
C THR A 324 19.83 39.82 14.53
N LYS A 325 19.87 39.53 15.83
CA LYS A 325 19.68 38.19 16.42
C LYS A 325 18.25 37.97 16.93
N GLY A 326 17.73 36.75 16.72
CA GLY A 326 16.39 36.36 17.18
C GLY A 326 15.23 36.98 16.39
N ASN A 327 15.53 37.78 15.36
CA ASN A 327 14.57 38.60 14.62
C ASN A 327 14.53 38.21 13.13
N VAL A 328 14.52 36.90 12.84
CA VAL A 328 14.49 36.39 11.47
C VAL A 328 13.23 36.88 10.76
N ASN A 329 13.40 37.53 9.62
CA ASN A 329 12.35 38.18 8.81
C ASN A 329 11.64 39.36 9.46
N ALA A 330 12.13 39.90 10.58
CA ALA A 330 11.55 41.09 11.18
C ALA A 330 11.86 42.34 10.34
N LEU A 331 10.83 43.16 10.09
CA LEU A 331 11.01 44.49 9.48
C LEU A 331 11.91 45.34 10.38
N ILE A 332 12.91 46.01 9.80
CA ILE A 332 13.80 46.93 10.51
C ILE A 332 13.11 48.29 10.72
N VAL A 333 12.20 48.63 9.80
CA VAL A 333 11.48 49.90 9.72
C VAL A 333 9.97 49.68 9.91
N GLY A 334 9.26 50.59 10.58
CA GLY A 334 7.80 50.56 10.75
C GLY A 334 7.30 49.97 12.08
N ARG A 335 7.98 50.20 13.21
CA ARG A 335 7.40 49.94 14.54
C ARG A 335 6.70 51.19 15.09
N ASP A 336 5.56 50.98 15.74
CA ASP A 336 4.88 51.97 16.58
C ASP A 336 4.46 53.29 15.92
N GLY A 337 3.79 53.24 14.76
CA GLY A 337 3.12 54.42 14.16
C GLY A 337 4.08 55.50 13.62
N LYS A 338 5.29 55.11 13.23
CA LYS A 338 6.29 55.98 12.61
C LYS A 338 6.41 55.73 11.11
N ASN A 339 6.48 56.80 10.31
CA ASN A 339 6.67 56.74 8.86
C ASN A 339 8.15 56.47 8.50
N GLU A 340 8.60 55.22 8.61
CA GLU A 340 10.00 54.81 8.43
C GLU A 340 10.27 54.18 7.05
N THR A 341 9.32 54.29 6.12
CA THR A 341 9.46 53.83 4.72
C THR A 341 10.13 54.92 3.88
N PHE A 342 11.13 54.54 3.09
CA PHE A 342 11.78 55.47 2.16
C PHE A 342 10.90 55.63 0.91
N TYR A 343 10.37 56.83 0.67
CA TYR A 343 9.65 57.18 -0.55
C TYR A 343 10.60 57.88 -1.51
N MET A 344 11.02 57.15 -2.54
CA MET A 344 12.06 57.57 -3.47
C MET A 344 11.51 57.83 -4.87
N ILE A 345 12.09 58.81 -5.57
CA ILE A 345 11.77 59.06 -6.98
C ILE A 345 12.32 57.89 -7.83
N PRO A 346 11.53 57.31 -8.75
CA PRO A 346 11.99 56.30 -9.69
C PRO A 346 13.25 56.75 -10.46
N GLN A 347 14.29 55.92 -10.49
CA GLN A 347 15.58 56.25 -11.10
C GLN A 347 16.47 55.02 -11.36
N GLU A 348 17.38 55.12 -12.33
CA GLU A 348 18.42 54.12 -12.61
C GLU A 348 19.47 54.11 -11.48
N LEU A 349 19.82 52.93 -10.97
CA LEU A 349 20.76 52.76 -9.85
C LEU A 349 22.14 52.28 -10.32
N THR A 350 22.16 51.37 -11.30
CA THR A 350 23.39 50.76 -11.81
C THR A 350 24.36 51.83 -12.31
N GLY A 351 25.60 51.80 -11.83
CA GLY A 351 26.66 52.69 -12.30
C GLY A 351 26.55 54.15 -11.84
N LYS A 352 25.56 54.50 -11.00
CA LYS A 352 25.40 55.88 -10.47
C LYS A 352 26.15 56.15 -9.15
N GLY A 353 26.86 55.14 -8.62
CA GLY A 353 27.63 55.28 -7.38
C GLY A 353 26.77 55.44 -6.13
N MET A 354 25.56 54.89 -6.14
CA MET A 354 24.63 54.87 -5.01
C MET A 354 24.88 53.64 -4.12
N TYR A 355 24.82 53.85 -2.81
CA TYR A 355 25.03 52.79 -1.82
C TYR A 355 23.96 52.81 -0.73
N ILE A 356 23.62 51.62 -0.24
CA ILE A 356 23.01 51.44 1.08
C ILE A 356 24.15 51.33 2.10
N HIS A 357 24.12 52.19 3.11
CA HIS A 357 24.98 52.12 4.28
C HIS A 357 24.17 51.69 5.50
N VAL A 358 24.62 50.65 6.19
CA VAL A 358 24.02 50.20 7.45
C VAL A 358 25.04 50.38 8.58
N TYR A 359 24.58 50.96 9.69
CA TYR A 359 25.38 51.21 10.88
C TYR A 359 24.89 50.32 12.02
N PHE A 360 25.84 49.72 12.73
CA PHE A 360 25.59 48.97 13.95
C PHE A 360 25.86 49.81 15.20
N ASP A 361 25.47 49.28 16.36
CA ASP A 361 25.67 49.91 17.66
C ASP A 361 27.16 50.13 17.97
N GLY A 362 27.51 51.35 18.41
CA GLY A 362 28.88 51.74 18.76
C GLY A 362 29.79 52.10 17.58
N GLU A 363 29.31 52.04 16.33
CA GLU A 363 30.13 52.33 15.15
C GLU A 363 29.87 53.73 14.54
N ALA A 364 30.94 54.52 14.36
CA ALA A 364 30.88 55.84 13.72
C ALA A 364 30.93 55.78 12.18
N THR A 365 31.44 54.68 11.63
CA THR A 365 31.50 54.38 10.18
C THR A 365 30.48 53.30 9.84
N PRO A 366 29.95 53.24 8.60
CA PRO A 366 28.99 52.19 8.26
C PRO A 366 29.67 50.82 8.24
N ALA A 367 29.14 49.89 9.04
CA ALA A 367 29.56 48.50 9.12
C ALA A 367 29.44 47.80 7.76
N ILE A 368 28.40 48.15 7.01
CA ILE A 368 28.04 47.50 5.75
C ILE A 368 27.81 48.58 4.69
N LYS A 369 28.46 48.41 3.53
CA LYS A 369 28.31 49.29 2.35
C LYS A 369 27.94 48.45 1.14
N ILE A 370 26.78 48.70 0.55
CA ILE A 370 26.22 47.83 -0.50
C ILE A 370 25.95 48.67 -1.74
N PRO A 371 26.62 48.41 -2.88
CA PRO A 371 26.34 49.12 -4.12
C PRO A 371 24.96 48.75 -4.63
N LEU A 372 24.13 49.76 -4.93
CA LEU A 372 22.81 49.54 -5.52
C LEU A 372 22.92 49.28 -7.03
N LYS A 373 22.16 48.30 -7.53
CA LYS A 373 22.06 47.95 -8.95
C LYS A 373 20.58 47.84 -9.35
N GLY A 374 20.31 47.93 -10.64
CA GLY A 374 18.96 47.90 -11.21
C GLY A 374 18.36 49.30 -11.34
N THR A 375 17.04 49.39 -11.18
CA THR A 375 16.23 50.61 -11.32
C THR A 375 15.13 50.60 -10.26
N TRP A 376 14.79 51.76 -9.71
CA TRP A 376 13.56 51.97 -8.94
C TRP A 376 12.43 52.38 -9.89
N LYS A 377 11.28 51.71 -9.79
CA LYS A 377 10.09 51.94 -10.63
C LYS A 377 8.94 52.51 -9.80
N ALA A 378 8.18 53.42 -10.39
CA ALA A 378 6.99 54.01 -9.79
C ALA A 378 5.98 52.93 -9.39
N GLY A 379 5.29 53.13 -8.27
CA GLY A 379 4.23 52.22 -7.82
C GLY A 379 4.71 50.85 -7.34
N THR A 380 6.01 50.69 -7.04
CA THR A 380 6.57 49.43 -6.54
C THR A 380 7.06 49.55 -5.11
N THR A 381 7.03 48.41 -4.39
CA THR A 381 7.70 48.28 -3.10
C THR A 381 8.94 47.39 -3.26
N LYS A 382 10.11 47.92 -2.90
CA LYS A 382 11.37 47.20 -2.90
C LYS A 382 11.83 46.92 -1.47
N THR A 383 12.03 45.65 -1.14
CA THR A 383 12.48 45.23 0.18
C THR A 383 13.91 44.69 0.10
N TYR A 384 14.80 45.29 0.88
CA TYR A 384 16.18 44.85 1.06
C TYR A 384 16.33 44.08 2.37
N ALA A 385 16.69 42.80 2.28
CA ALA A 385 16.85 41.91 3.42
C ALA A 385 18.32 41.57 3.67
N LEU A 386 18.88 42.03 4.78
CA LEU A 386 20.25 41.70 5.17
C LEU A 386 20.30 40.26 5.70
N SER A 387 20.98 39.32 5.02
CA SER A 387 20.92 37.87 5.30
C SER A 387 22.31 37.23 5.31
N GLN A 388 22.44 36.05 5.94
CA GLN A 388 23.65 35.23 5.78
C GLN A 388 23.71 34.61 4.37
N SER A 389 24.90 34.53 3.77
CA SER A 389 25.10 33.93 2.44
C SER A 389 24.85 32.42 2.49
N ALA A 390 24.04 31.89 1.56
CA ALA A 390 23.57 30.50 1.49
C ALA A 390 24.65 29.40 1.46
N ASN A 391 25.94 29.75 1.36
CA ASN A 391 27.05 28.78 1.31
C ASN A 391 27.69 28.50 2.69
N SER A 392 27.06 28.88 3.81
CA SER A 392 27.60 28.64 5.15
C SER A 392 27.27 27.26 5.74
N TYR A 393 26.22 26.58 5.27
CA TYR A 393 25.79 25.28 5.83
C TYR A 393 26.47 24.09 5.16
N LYS A 394 27.17 23.29 5.96
CA LYS A 394 27.68 21.98 5.55
C LYS A 394 26.70 20.91 5.97
N TYR A 395 25.98 20.34 4.99
CA TYR A 395 25.05 19.24 5.21
C TYR A 395 25.78 17.91 5.34
N VAL A 396 25.28 17.07 6.23
CA VAL A 396 25.69 15.68 6.38
C VAL A 396 24.44 14.82 6.25
N PHE A 397 24.44 13.99 5.20
CA PHE A 397 23.43 12.97 5.00
C PHE A 397 24.10 11.65 4.66
N SER A 398 23.93 10.66 5.51
CA SER A 398 24.43 9.31 5.25
C SER A 398 23.51 8.28 5.86
N VAL A 399 23.52 7.10 5.25
CA VAL A 399 22.79 5.94 5.76
C VAL A 399 23.79 4.84 6.03
N GLU A 400 23.81 4.35 7.26
CA GLU A 400 24.47 3.11 7.61
C GLU A 400 23.51 1.97 7.28
N ALA A 401 23.89 1.15 6.31
CA ALA A 401 23.09 0.02 5.86
C ALA A 401 22.82 -0.97 7.02
N PRO A 402 21.71 -1.73 6.97
CA PRO A 402 21.49 -2.79 7.94
C PRO A 402 22.66 -3.78 7.97
N LYS A 403 23.05 -4.24 9.16
CA LYS A 403 24.11 -5.24 9.32
C LYS A 403 23.75 -6.60 8.74
N ASP A 404 22.46 -6.96 8.86
CA ASP A 404 21.92 -8.24 8.45
C ASP A 404 20.67 -8.05 7.58
N SER A 405 20.31 -9.04 6.78
CA SER A 405 19.03 -9.06 6.06
C SER A 405 17.89 -9.46 6.99
N ALA A 406 16.67 -9.05 6.67
CA ALA A 406 15.50 -9.46 7.43
C ALA A 406 15.23 -10.96 7.23
N ALA A 407 14.84 -11.64 8.30
CA ALA A 407 14.41 -13.04 8.21
C ALA A 407 13.17 -13.18 7.31
N TYR A 408 13.01 -14.34 6.69
CA TYR A 408 11.90 -14.61 5.77
C TYR A 408 10.53 -14.51 6.45
N ASP A 409 10.43 -14.72 7.76
CA ASP A 409 9.20 -14.65 8.56
C ASP A 409 9.04 -13.34 9.34
N ALA A 410 10.00 -12.41 9.20
CA ALA A 410 9.96 -11.10 9.83
C ALA A 410 8.87 -10.21 9.22
N THR A 411 8.27 -9.36 10.06
CA THR A 411 7.32 -8.32 9.66
C THR A 411 7.93 -6.91 9.70
N LEU A 412 9.21 -6.82 10.07
CA LEU A 412 10.00 -5.59 10.09
C LEU A 412 11.33 -5.85 9.37
N SER A 413 11.86 -4.85 8.68
CA SER A 413 13.22 -4.91 8.15
C SER A 413 14.24 -4.94 9.27
N SER A 414 15.47 -5.35 8.98
CA SER A 414 16.60 -5.04 9.85
C SER A 414 16.75 -3.53 10.05
N GLN A 415 17.31 -3.15 11.19
CA GLN A 415 17.53 -1.75 11.54
C GLN A 415 18.63 -1.15 10.66
N PHE A 416 18.38 0.03 10.12
CA PHE A 416 19.38 0.89 9.50
C PHE A 416 19.45 2.22 10.25
N LYS A 417 20.52 2.98 10.07
CA LYS A 417 20.70 4.26 10.75
C LYS A 417 20.85 5.38 9.74
N VAL A 418 20.10 6.46 9.95
CA VAL A 418 20.15 7.67 9.12
C VAL A 418 20.80 8.79 9.92
N ILE A 419 21.90 9.35 9.41
CA ILE A 419 22.54 10.54 9.96
C ILE A 419 22.11 11.71 9.08
N SER A 420 21.44 12.69 9.69
CA SER A 420 20.84 13.79 8.94
C SER A 420 20.87 15.10 9.74
N TYR A 421 21.88 15.94 9.45
CA TYR A 421 22.06 17.25 10.07
C TYR A 421 22.73 18.26 9.16
N TYR A 422 22.72 19.52 9.56
CA TYR A 422 23.59 20.56 8.99
C TYR A 422 24.45 21.21 10.08
N GLN A 423 25.64 21.66 9.68
CA GLN A 423 26.59 22.37 10.55
C GLN A 423 26.33 23.88 10.51
N ASP A 424 26.04 24.47 11.67
CA ASP A 424 25.85 25.91 11.89
C ASP A 424 26.93 26.42 12.86
N GLY A 425 28.08 26.84 12.32
CA GLY A 425 29.27 27.14 13.12
C GLY A 425 29.77 25.90 13.88
N LYS A 426 29.72 25.92 15.22
CA LYS A 426 30.09 24.78 16.09
C LYS A 426 28.89 23.91 16.49
N VAL A 427 27.66 24.27 16.12
CA VAL A 427 26.43 23.58 16.54
C VAL A 427 25.90 22.72 15.39
N GLN A 428 25.47 21.50 15.70
CA GLN A 428 24.79 20.61 14.78
C GLN A 428 23.27 20.71 14.98
N LYS A 429 22.52 20.82 13.89
CA LYS A 429 21.05 20.89 13.91
C LYS A 429 20.47 19.82 13.00
N LYS A 430 19.50 19.07 13.52
CA LYS A 430 18.82 17.98 12.79
C LYS A 430 18.12 18.48 11.53
N VAL A 431 18.13 17.66 10.48
CA VAL A 431 17.44 17.93 9.21
C VAL A 431 16.45 16.80 8.95
N LYS A 432 15.19 17.15 8.69
CA LYS A 432 14.18 16.17 8.31
C LYS A 432 14.53 15.52 6.98
N TRP A 433 14.07 14.30 6.78
CA TRP A 433 14.27 13.58 5.53
C TRP A 433 13.05 12.74 5.19
N ASN A 434 12.82 12.52 3.90
CA ASN A 434 11.69 11.76 3.38
C ASN A 434 12.14 10.69 2.38
N VAL A 435 11.28 9.71 2.14
CA VAL A 435 11.45 8.73 1.06
C VAL A 435 10.98 9.35 -0.25
N VAL A 436 11.84 9.39 -1.26
CA VAL A 436 11.55 10.04 -2.55
C VAL A 436 11.48 9.07 -3.73
N GLY A 437 11.89 7.81 -3.54
CA GLY A 437 11.74 6.80 -4.57
C GLY A 437 12.20 5.42 -4.12
N TYR A 438 11.79 4.43 -4.88
CA TYR A 438 12.16 3.03 -4.73
C TYR A 438 12.78 2.54 -6.03
N ASP A 439 13.62 1.53 -5.93
CA ASP A 439 14.25 0.84 -7.05
C ASP A 439 14.18 -0.67 -6.73
N GLU A 440 13.13 -1.34 -7.23
CA GLU A 440 12.88 -2.78 -7.01
C GLU A 440 13.68 -3.65 -7.99
N ASN A 441 13.95 -3.17 -9.21
CA ASN A 441 14.67 -3.92 -10.24
C ASN A 441 16.21 -3.74 -10.14
N LEU A 442 16.68 -2.80 -9.32
CA LEU A 442 18.07 -2.41 -9.11
C LEU A 442 18.76 -1.89 -10.38
N ASP A 443 18.03 -1.13 -11.20
CA ASP A 443 18.59 -0.50 -12.40
C ASP A 443 19.23 0.88 -12.14
N GLY A 444 19.09 1.41 -10.92
CA GLY A 444 19.62 2.71 -10.50
C GLY A 444 18.67 3.90 -10.74
N THR A 445 17.51 3.66 -11.34
CA THR A 445 16.40 4.62 -11.49
C THR A 445 15.50 4.51 -10.26
N TYR A 446 15.03 5.64 -9.74
CA TYR A 446 14.18 5.66 -8.56
C TYR A 446 12.84 6.28 -8.88
N SER A 447 11.77 5.54 -8.59
CA SER A 447 10.39 6.00 -8.75
C SER A 447 9.55 5.66 -7.53
N ILE A 448 8.59 6.52 -7.18
CA ILE A 448 7.64 6.20 -6.11
C ILE A 448 6.73 5.02 -6.49
N ASN A 449 6.59 4.75 -7.79
CA ASN A 449 5.76 3.67 -8.33
C ASN A 449 6.44 2.30 -8.30
N GLU A 450 7.75 2.25 -8.07
CA GLU A 450 8.53 1.00 -7.95
C GLU A 450 8.54 0.47 -6.51
N LYS A 451 7.62 0.94 -5.66
CA LYS A 451 7.45 0.42 -4.31
C LYS A 451 6.97 -1.03 -4.38
N PRO A 452 7.75 -2.02 -3.90
CA PRO A 452 7.31 -3.40 -3.89
C PRO A 452 6.10 -3.58 -2.98
N SER A 453 5.15 -4.41 -3.39
CA SER A 453 3.94 -4.72 -2.60
C SER A 453 4.23 -5.32 -1.22
N TRP A 454 5.40 -5.92 -1.04
CA TRP A 454 5.83 -6.51 0.22
C TRP A 454 6.42 -5.50 1.21
N LEU A 455 6.81 -4.31 0.76
CA LEU A 455 7.21 -3.20 1.61
C LEU A 455 5.97 -2.34 1.91
N THR A 456 5.34 -2.56 3.05
CA THR A 456 4.05 -1.93 3.36
C THR A 456 4.21 -0.46 3.78
N SER A 457 5.22 -0.13 4.59
CA SER A 457 5.53 1.26 4.96
C SER A 457 7.01 1.47 5.30
N LEU A 458 7.48 2.70 5.04
CA LEU A 458 8.71 3.25 5.56
C LEU A 458 8.53 4.77 5.61
N ASP A 459 8.45 5.34 6.81
CA ASP A 459 8.20 6.77 7.01
C ASP A 459 9.50 7.59 6.95
N GLY A 460 9.37 8.90 6.71
CA GLY A 460 10.45 9.88 6.81
C GLY A 460 10.78 10.27 8.25
N GLY A 461 11.98 10.80 8.49
CA GLY A 461 12.52 11.04 9.83
C GLY A 461 12.83 12.49 10.14
N GLU A 462 12.99 12.76 11.43
CA GLU A 462 13.25 14.11 11.95
C GLU A 462 14.74 14.49 11.85
N GLY A 463 15.61 13.50 11.59
CA GLY A 463 17.07 13.64 11.59
C GLY A 463 17.68 13.55 12.98
N SER A 464 19.02 13.61 13.03
CA SER A 464 19.80 13.53 14.27
C SER A 464 20.57 14.84 14.50
N ALA A 465 20.82 15.21 15.75
CA ALA A 465 21.65 16.39 16.07
C ALA A 465 23.12 16.01 16.38
N ASP A 466 23.46 14.74 16.25
CA ASP A 466 24.78 14.18 16.48
C ASP A 466 25.08 13.02 15.51
N ALA A 467 26.32 12.52 15.57
CA ALA A 467 26.81 11.40 14.78
C ALA A 467 26.21 10.04 15.19
N THR A 468 25.40 9.97 16.25
CA THR A 468 24.77 8.71 16.66
C THR A 468 23.61 8.32 15.75
N GLY A 469 23.06 9.25 14.95
CA GLY A 469 22.06 8.97 13.94
C GLY A 469 20.70 8.51 14.48
N GLU A 470 19.73 8.39 13.59
CA GLU A 470 18.37 7.92 13.88
C GLU A 470 18.19 6.47 13.40
N THR A 471 17.84 5.56 14.29
CA THR A 471 17.58 4.15 13.94
C THR A 471 16.18 3.97 13.36
N ARG A 472 16.07 3.28 12.23
CA ARG A 472 14.83 3.10 11.46
C ARG A 472 14.62 1.65 11.04
N GLN A 473 13.35 1.28 10.84
CA GLN A 473 12.92 0.01 10.23
C GLN A 473 11.75 0.27 9.30
N ALA A 474 11.62 -0.57 8.28
CA ALA A 474 10.45 -0.61 7.43
C ALA A 474 9.50 -1.73 7.85
N VAL A 475 8.20 -1.55 7.60
CA VAL A 475 7.19 -2.61 7.79
C VAL A 475 7.08 -3.43 6.52
N ILE A 476 7.30 -4.74 6.64
CA ILE A 476 7.35 -5.68 5.51
C ILE A 476 6.39 -6.86 5.73
N THR A 477 5.98 -7.51 4.65
CA THR A 477 5.24 -8.78 4.75
C THR A 477 6.20 -9.94 5.00
N LYS A 478 5.66 -11.11 5.38
CA LYS A 478 6.45 -12.35 5.43
C LYS A 478 6.76 -12.81 4.00
N ASN A 479 7.99 -13.26 3.76
CA ASN A 479 8.42 -13.89 2.52
C ASN A 479 8.25 -15.42 2.60
N ILE A 480 7.03 -15.89 2.79
CA ILE A 480 6.69 -17.32 2.89
C ILE A 480 5.45 -17.63 2.08
N ARG A 481 5.36 -18.87 1.58
CA ARG A 481 4.17 -19.40 0.93
C ARG A 481 3.63 -20.59 1.71
N ASP A 482 2.43 -20.46 2.28
CA ASP A 482 1.77 -21.54 3.02
C ASP A 482 0.94 -22.41 2.06
N LEU A 483 1.60 -23.43 1.50
CA LEU A 483 1.01 -24.36 0.53
C LEU A 483 -0.07 -25.24 1.16
N LEU A 484 0.00 -25.49 2.47
CA LEU A 484 -1.02 -26.24 3.20
C LEU A 484 -2.34 -25.45 3.23
N SER A 485 -2.27 -24.18 3.62
CA SER A 485 -3.42 -23.28 3.62
C SER A 485 -4.00 -23.11 2.22
N GLU A 486 -3.16 -22.98 1.19
CA GLU A 486 -3.59 -22.93 -0.21
C GLU A 486 -4.34 -24.20 -0.64
N ARG A 487 -3.77 -25.39 -0.37
CA ARG A 487 -4.42 -26.68 -0.69
C ARG A 487 -5.77 -26.82 0.00
N ASN A 488 -5.85 -26.48 1.28
CA ASN A 488 -7.11 -26.56 2.02
C ASN A 488 -8.15 -25.58 1.44
N ALA A 489 -7.73 -24.35 1.13
CA ALA A 489 -8.62 -23.38 0.48
C ALA A 489 -9.10 -23.86 -0.89
N GLU A 490 -8.26 -24.53 -1.68
CA GLU A 490 -8.66 -25.14 -2.97
C GLU A 490 -9.72 -26.22 -2.79
N LEU A 491 -9.54 -27.14 -1.84
CA LEU A 491 -10.53 -28.18 -1.52
C LEU A 491 -11.88 -27.57 -1.12
N GLN A 492 -11.84 -26.51 -0.29
CA GLN A 492 -13.05 -25.81 0.16
C GLN A 492 -13.73 -25.03 -0.97
N LYS A 493 -12.96 -24.47 -1.91
CA LYS A 493 -13.49 -23.71 -3.06
C LYS A 493 -14.00 -24.59 -4.20
N ALA A 494 -13.63 -25.88 -4.23
CA ALA A 494 -14.07 -26.79 -5.26
C ALA A 494 -15.62 -26.82 -5.37
N PRO A 495 -16.18 -26.92 -6.59
CA PRO A 495 -17.63 -27.00 -6.77
C PRO A 495 -18.22 -28.18 -6.02
N ALA A 496 -19.27 -27.92 -5.23
CA ALA A 496 -19.91 -28.97 -4.46
C ALA A 496 -20.54 -30.02 -5.37
N VAL A 497 -20.38 -31.29 -5.02
CA VAL A 497 -20.98 -32.42 -5.75
C VAL A 497 -22.25 -32.90 -5.07
N THR A 498 -23.13 -33.56 -5.82
CA THR A 498 -24.38 -34.12 -5.28
C THR A 498 -24.50 -35.58 -5.71
N ASN A 499 -24.73 -36.47 -4.74
CA ASN A 499 -24.92 -37.91 -4.92
C ASN A 499 -23.76 -38.56 -5.71
N TYR A 500 -22.55 -38.06 -5.50
CA TYR A 500 -21.38 -38.45 -6.26
C TYR A 500 -20.98 -39.88 -5.92
N ASN A 501 -21.16 -40.80 -6.87
CA ASN A 501 -20.76 -42.19 -6.70
C ASN A 501 -19.23 -42.33 -6.85
N LEU A 502 -18.56 -42.69 -5.76
CA LEU A 502 -17.10 -42.82 -5.72
C LEU A 502 -16.58 -43.99 -6.56
N ALA A 503 -17.44 -44.95 -6.90
CA ALA A 503 -17.13 -46.04 -7.81
C ALA A 503 -17.37 -45.70 -9.30
N ASN A 504 -17.63 -44.43 -9.61
CA ASN A 504 -17.78 -43.93 -10.98
C ASN A 504 -16.82 -42.77 -11.24
N SER A 505 -16.08 -42.84 -12.34
CA SER A 505 -15.07 -41.82 -12.71
C SER A 505 -15.64 -40.41 -12.88
N THR A 506 -16.93 -40.29 -13.24
CA THR A 506 -17.65 -39.02 -13.41
C THR A 506 -18.57 -38.68 -12.23
N GLY A 507 -18.70 -39.59 -11.25
CA GLY A 507 -19.68 -39.49 -10.16
C GLY A 507 -21.10 -39.93 -10.52
N ALA A 508 -21.34 -40.43 -11.73
CA ALA A 508 -22.65 -40.91 -12.17
C ALA A 508 -23.15 -42.12 -11.35
N ALA A 509 -24.46 -42.36 -11.35
CA ALA A 509 -25.10 -43.35 -10.47
C ALA A 509 -24.58 -44.79 -10.65
N LEU A 510 -24.28 -45.20 -11.89
CA LEU A 510 -23.82 -46.57 -12.19
C LEU A 510 -22.47 -46.87 -11.53
N VAL A 511 -22.39 -48.04 -10.88
CA VAL A 511 -21.13 -48.57 -10.34
C VAL A 511 -20.24 -49.01 -11.51
N GLN A 512 -19.03 -48.45 -11.59
CA GLN A 512 -18.09 -48.75 -12.67
C GLN A 512 -16.89 -49.55 -12.15
N ASN A 513 -16.16 -49.02 -11.17
CA ASN A 513 -14.98 -49.66 -10.61
C ASN A 513 -14.95 -49.41 -9.10
N THR A 514 -14.84 -50.48 -8.31
CA THR A 514 -14.82 -50.39 -6.85
C THR A 514 -13.40 -50.58 -6.29
N ALA A 515 -13.13 -50.00 -5.12
CA ALA A 515 -11.87 -50.14 -4.40
C ALA A 515 -12.10 -49.96 -2.89
N ASN A 516 -11.01 -50.07 -2.11
CA ASN A 516 -11.05 -49.82 -0.66
C ASN A 516 -10.68 -48.40 -0.25
N SER A 517 -10.13 -47.59 -1.17
CA SER A 517 -9.77 -46.20 -0.92
C SER A 517 -10.29 -45.27 -2.02
N TYR A 518 -10.77 -44.08 -1.63
CA TYR A 518 -11.30 -43.07 -2.54
C TYR A 518 -10.81 -41.67 -2.17
N VAL A 519 -10.44 -40.89 -3.19
CA VAL A 519 -10.04 -39.49 -3.02
C VAL A 519 -11.25 -38.57 -3.02
N ILE A 520 -11.36 -37.74 -1.98
CA ILE A 520 -12.41 -36.75 -1.80
C ILE A 520 -11.81 -35.36 -2.03
N SER A 521 -12.24 -34.69 -3.10
CA SER A 521 -11.60 -33.47 -3.60
C SER A 521 -12.52 -32.24 -3.60
N ALA A 522 -13.75 -32.39 -3.09
CA ALA A 522 -14.75 -31.32 -3.05
C ALA A 522 -15.73 -31.51 -1.89
N PRO A 523 -16.43 -30.45 -1.45
CA PRO A 523 -17.58 -30.59 -0.56
C PRO A 523 -18.79 -31.21 -1.28
N GLY A 524 -19.81 -31.61 -0.53
CA GLY A 524 -21.08 -32.10 -1.09
C GLY A 524 -21.49 -33.48 -0.59
N THR A 525 -22.40 -34.15 -1.31
CA THR A 525 -22.91 -35.47 -0.93
C THR A 525 -22.29 -36.57 -1.79
N TYR A 526 -21.81 -37.62 -1.13
CA TYR A 526 -21.11 -38.75 -1.72
C TYR A 526 -21.82 -40.05 -1.40
N ARG A 527 -21.60 -41.06 -2.25
CA ARG A 527 -22.05 -42.43 -2.02
C ARG A 527 -21.01 -43.46 -2.43
N ILE A 528 -20.94 -44.55 -1.68
CA ILE A 528 -20.11 -45.73 -1.96
C ILE A 528 -21.04 -46.94 -2.09
N PRO A 529 -20.97 -47.72 -3.17
CA PRO A 529 -21.77 -48.94 -3.27
C PRO A 529 -21.32 -49.96 -2.22
N LEU A 530 -22.25 -50.71 -1.64
CA LEU A 530 -21.97 -51.79 -0.69
C LEU A 530 -21.39 -53.02 -1.41
N VAL A 531 -20.16 -52.88 -1.89
CA VAL A 531 -19.40 -53.87 -2.64
C VAL A 531 -18.05 -54.13 -1.94
N TYR A 532 -17.62 -55.39 -1.92
CA TYR A 532 -16.33 -55.79 -1.37
C TYR A 532 -15.16 -55.27 -2.22
N GLY A 533 -14.50 -54.20 -1.77
CA GLY A 533 -13.23 -53.73 -2.36
C GLY A 533 -13.22 -53.69 -3.89
N ASN A 534 -12.31 -54.45 -4.52
CA ASN A 534 -12.12 -54.55 -5.98
C ASN A 534 -13.08 -55.52 -6.71
N ALA A 535 -14.20 -55.92 -6.10
CA ALA A 535 -15.08 -56.97 -6.62
C ALA A 535 -15.96 -56.54 -7.82
N VAL A 536 -15.97 -55.27 -8.21
CA VAL A 536 -16.57 -54.79 -9.46
C VAL A 536 -15.55 -54.02 -10.29
N LYS A 537 -15.39 -54.41 -11.56
CA LYS A 537 -14.52 -53.77 -12.56
C LYS A 537 -15.29 -53.60 -13.86
N GLU A 538 -15.23 -52.40 -14.44
CA GLU A 538 -15.93 -52.05 -15.69
C GLU A 538 -17.44 -52.37 -15.67
N GLY A 539 -18.08 -52.17 -14.52
CA GLY A 539 -19.50 -52.40 -14.29
C GLY A 539 -19.90 -53.88 -14.18
N ARG A 540 -18.93 -54.79 -14.12
CA ARG A 540 -19.15 -56.25 -14.03
C ARG A 540 -18.51 -56.83 -12.78
N GLU A 541 -18.99 -57.99 -12.38
CA GLU A 541 -18.36 -58.78 -11.31
C GLU A 541 -16.91 -59.10 -11.66
N ASN A 542 -16.01 -58.90 -10.71
CA ASN A 542 -14.59 -59.16 -10.82
C ASN A 542 -14.20 -60.30 -9.85
N SER A 543 -14.66 -61.51 -10.15
CA SER A 543 -14.38 -62.70 -9.33
C SER A 543 -12.89 -62.99 -9.16
N SER A 544 -12.07 -62.59 -10.14
CA SER A 544 -10.61 -62.68 -10.08
C SER A 544 -9.98 -61.86 -8.94
N ALA A 545 -10.71 -60.96 -8.28
CA ALA A 545 -10.22 -60.23 -7.11
C ALA A 545 -10.42 -60.98 -5.77
N TYR A 546 -11.25 -62.04 -5.75
CA TYR A 546 -11.60 -62.78 -4.53
C TYR A 546 -11.63 -64.31 -4.71
N THR A 547 -11.26 -64.81 -5.88
CA THR A 547 -11.05 -66.24 -6.16
C THR A 547 -9.70 -66.41 -6.83
N SER A 548 -8.81 -67.16 -6.17
CA SER A 548 -7.48 -67.51 -6.69
C SER A 548 -7.54 -68.70 -7.62
N THR A 549 -6.69 -68.71 -8.63
CA THR A 549 -6.43 -69.88 -9.49
C THR A 549 -5.02 -70.43 -9.27
N ALA A 550 -4.29 -69.94 -8.26
CA ALA A 550 -2.94 -70.37 -7.99
C ALA A 550 -2.92 -71.72 -7.26
N SER A 551 -1.93 -72.57 -7.59
CA SER A 551 -1.75 -73.86 -6.92
C SER A 551 -1.53 -73.67 -5.41
N PRO A 552 -2.05 -74.59 -4.57
CA PRO A 552 -1.76 -74.61 -3.14
C PRO A 552 -0.27 -74.56 -2.86
N GLU A 553 0.12 -73.83 -1.81
CA GLU A 553 1.52 -73.73 -1.38
C GLU A 553 1.63 -74.17 0.07
N TYR A 554 2.60 -75.04 0.35
CA TYR A 554 2.81 -75.63 1.69
C TYR A 554 4.26 -75.42 2.14
N LEU A 555 4.48 -75.28 3.45
CA LEU A 555 5.81 -75.14 4.04
C LEU A 555 5.97 -76.12 5.20
N PRO A 556 6.75 -77.22 5.08
CA PRO A 556 7.06 -78.05 6.24
C PRO A 556 7.71 -77.23 7.38
N PRO A 557 7.32 -77.42 8.66
CA PRO A 557 6.38 -78.42 9.18
C PRO A 557 4.90 -78.00 9.14
N TYR A 558 4.57 -76.81 8.64
CA TYR A 558 3.20 -76.33 8.50
C TYR A 558 2.42 -77.15 7.45
N THR A 559 1.25 -77.64 7.85
CA THR A 559 0.35 -78.45 7.01
C THR A 559 -0.76 -77.63 6.36
N GLU A 560 -0.85 -76.34 6.66
CA GLU A 560 -1.86 -75.44 6.11
C GLU A 560 -1.50 -74.97 4.70
N ASN A 561 -2.52 -74.88 3.83
CA ASN A 561 -2.37 -74.21 2.54
C ASN A 561 -2.21 -72.70 2.78
N LEU A 562 -1.12 -72.13 2.26
CA LEU A 562 -0.77 -70.72 2.40
C LEU A 562 -1.45 -69.83 1.35
N VAL A 563 -2.06 -70.42 0.33
CA VAL A 563 -2.87 -69.71 -0.67
C VAL A 563 -4.33 -69.69 -0.22
N LEU A 564 -4.90 -68.50 -0.06
CA LEU A 564 -6.33 -68.33 0.16
C LEU A 564 -7.05 -68.46 -1.18
N GLU A 565 -7.61 -69.63 -1.46
CA GLU A 565 -8.32 -69.91 -2.71
C GLU A 565 -9.58 -69.04 -2.84
N HIS A 566 -10.37 -68.98 -1.77
CA HIS A 566 -11.59 -68.18 -1.71
C HIS A 566 -11.47 -67.14 -0.61
N PHE A 567 -11.55 -65.87 -0.99
CA PHE A 567 -11.50 -64.77 -0.03
C PHE A 567 -12.82 -64.70 0.75
N VAL A 568 -12.76 -64.14 1.94
CA VAL A 568 -13.80 -64.27 2.97
C VAL A 568 -14.34 -62.93 3.46
N ASP A 569 -15.57 -62.95 3.95
CA ASP A 569 -16.21 -61.78 4.54
C ASP A 569 -15.92 -61.64 6.05
N HIS A 570 -16.61 -60.69 6.69
CA HIS A 570 -16.51 -60.42 8.13
C HIS A 570 -16.85 -61.61 9.05
N LYS A 571 -17.51 -62.67 8.55
CA LYS A 571 -17.84 -63.91 9.26
C LYS A 571 -16.89 -65.06 8.90
N ASP A 572 -15.83 -64.76 8.15
CA ASP A 572 -14.92 -65.75 7.54
C ASP A 572 -15.63 -66.69 6.55
N ASN A 573 -16.80 -66.30 6.02
CA ASN A 573 -17.49 -67.04 4.96
C ASN A 573 -16.91 -66.68 3.60
N GLN A 574 -16.80 -67.67 2.71
CA GLN A 574 -16.41 -67.43 1.32
C GLN A 574 -17.34 -66.40 0.66
N ILE A 575 -16.73 -65.42 -0.01
CA ILE A 575 -17.44 -64.44 -0.82
C ILE A 575 -17.85 -65.10 -2.14
N THR A 576 -19.15 -65.14 -2.40
CA THR A 576 -19.74 -65.73 -3.62
C THR A 576 -20.41 -64.68 -4.52
N THR A 577 -20.53 -63.45 -4.03
CA THR A 577 -21.12 -62.32 -4.76
C THR A 577 -20.40 -61.03 -4.35
N PRO A 578 -20.22 -60.05 -5.25
CA PRO A 578 -19.54 -58.81 -4.93
C PRO A 578 -20.28 -57.93 -3.91
N TYR A 579 -21.60 -58.12 -3.76
CA TYR A 579 -22.49 -57.24 -3.00
C TYR A 579 -22.65 -57.68 -1.54
N ILE A 580 -22.28 -56.80 -0.60
CA ILE A 580 -22.20 -57.10 0.84
C ILE A 580 -23.56 -57.54 1.41
N ASN A 581 -24.63 -56.83 1.06
CA ASN A 581 -25.97 -57.11 1.57
C ASN A 581 -26.63 -58.30 0.88
N ARG A 582 -26.23 -58.64 -0.35
CA ARG A 582 -26.67 -59.87 -1.02
C ARG A 582 -26.01 -61.10 -0.38
N GLN A 583 -24.70 -61.02 -0.11
CA GLN A 583 -23.96 -62.05 0.62
C GLN A 583 -24.54 -62.26 2.03
N ASN A 584 -25.00 -61.20 2.69
CA ASN A 584 -25.44 -61.20 4.08
C ASN A 584 -26.94 -60.90 4.25
N ALA A 585 -27.80 -61.44 3.38
CA ALA A 585 -29.23 -61.11 3.36
C ALA A 585 -29.97 -61.38 4.69
N SER A 586 -29.51 -62.35 5.49
CA SER A 586 -30.10 -62.67 6.80
C SER A 586 -29.63 -61.77 7.95
N ASP A 587 -28.52 -61.04 7.76
CA ASP A 587 -27.95 -60.10 8.74
C ASP A 587 -27.19 -58.98 7.99
N PRO A 588 -27.93 -58.12 7.26
CA PRO A 588 -27.35 -57.19 6.31
C PRO A 588 -26.85 -55.92 7.01
N ALA A 589 -26.04 -55.13 6.29
CA ALA A 589 -25.70 -53.78 6.72
C ALA A 589 -26.92 -52.86 6.66
N THR A 590 -27.23 -52.25 7.80
CA THR A 590 -28.35 -51.31 7.97
C THR A 590 -27.91 -49.93 8.43
N LYS A 591 -26.69 -49.78 8.95
CA LYS A 591 -26.16 -48.53 9.52
C LYS A 591 -24.78 -48.20 8.96
N GLY A 592 -24.46 -46.91 8.93
CA GLY A 592 -23.10 -46.44 8.66
C GLY A 592 -22.37 -46.04 9.94
N LYS A 593 -21.05 -46.04 9.89
CA LYS A 593 -20.18 -45.71 11.03
C LYS A 593 -18.98 -44.91 10.54
N LEU A 594 -18.69 -43.79 11.19
CA LEU A 594 -17.37 -43.16 11.13
C LEU A 594 -16.46 -43.89 12.12
N VAL A 595 -15.47 -44.63 11.63
CA VAL A 595 -14.57 -45.42 12.47
C VAL A 595 -13.54 -44.50 13.14
N TRP A 596 -12.83 -43.69 12.35
CA TRP A 596 -11.90 -42.67 12.84
C TRP A 596 -11.69 -41.60 11.76
N THR A 597 -11.19 -40.43 12.15
CA THR A 597 -10.75 -39.38 11.22
C THR A 597 -9.65 -38.50 11.83
N ASP A 598 -8.71 -38.04 10.99
CA ASP A 598 -7.75 -36.98 11.32
C ASP A 598 -8.11 -35.64 10.61
N ALA A 599 -9.33 -35.55 10.07
CA ALA A 599 -9.97 -34.37 9.50
C ALA A 599 -11.31 -34.10 10.23
N PRO A 600 -11.27 -33.68 11.52
CA PRO A 600 -12.46 -33.57 12.35
C PRO A 600 -13.48 -32.60 11.75
N GLY A 601 -14.74 -33.05 11.72
CA GLY A 601 -15.86 -32.26 11.21
C GLY A 601 -15.99 -32.21 9.68
N ALA A 602 -15.06 -32.80 8.92
CA ALA A 602 -15.15 -32.87 7.46
C ALA A 602 -16.38 -33.67 7.01
N ILE A 603 -16.68 -34.80 7.67
CA ILE A 603 -17.92 -35.56 7.46
C ILE A 603 -19.00 -35.05 8.41
N SER A 604 -20.16 -34.70 7.86
CA SER A 604 -21.34 -34.26 8.64
C SER A 604 -22.15 -35.46 9.12
N GLY A 605 -22.42 -35.50 10.42
CA GLY A 605 -23.27 -36.53 11.02
C GLY A 605 -22.72 -37.94 10.86
N THR A 606 -23.59 -38.93 11.02
CA THR A 606 -23.24 -40.34 10.82
C THR A 606 -23.52 -40.74 9.38
N PRO A 607 -22.60 -41.43 8.68
CA PRO A 607 -22.88 -42.02 7.37
C PRO A 607 -24.14 -42.89 7.41
N ASN A 608 -24.93 -42.88 6.33
CA ASN A 608 -26.21 -43.57 6.27
C ASN A 608 -26.22 -44.66 5.20
N VAL A 609 -26.88 -45.78 5.46
CA VAL A 609 -27.10 -46.82 4.45
C VAL A 609 -28.42 -46.52 3.74
N VAL A 610 -28.37 -46.42 2.41
CA VAL A 610 -29.52 -46.12 1.55
C VAL A 610 -29.72 -47.26 0.54
N ARG A 611 -30.98 -47.64 0.32
CA ARG A 611 -31.39 -48.71 -0.59
C ARG A 611 -32.23 -48.12 -1.70
N VAL A 612 -31.81 -48.28 -2.95
CA VAL A 612 -32.53 -47.67 -4.09
C VAL A 612 -33.76 -48.50 -4.48
N SER A 613 -33.65 -49.83 -4.54
CA SER A 613 -34.75 -50.74 -4.90
C SER A 613 -35.62 -51.21 -3.72
N GLY A 614 -35.43 -50.67 -2.50
CA GLY A 614 -36.22 -50.99 -1.31
C GLY A 614 -35.91 -52.34 -0.63
N GLY A 615 -35.27 -53.29 -1.32
CA GLY A 615 -34.74 -54.55 -0.78
C GLY A 615 -33.21 -54.57 -0.64
N PHE A 616 -32.66 -55.57 0.04
CA PHE A 616 -31.21 -55.78 0.13
C PHE A 616 -30.67 -56.34 -1.20
N GLY A 617 -29.73 -55.64 -1.83
CA GLY A 617 -29.45 -55.89 -3.24
C GLY A 617 -28.14 -55.36 -3.78
N THR A 618 -28.14 -55.11 -5.09
CA THR A 618 -26.96 -54.69 -5.87
C THR A 618 -26.77 -53.18 -5.93
N ASP A 619 -27.72 -52.42 -5.38
CA ASP A 619 -27.89 -50.97 -5.47
C ASP A 619 -28.04 -50.33 -4.08
N ASP A 620 -27.41 -50.94 -3.08
CA ASP A 620 -27.27 -50.40 -1.73
C ASP A 620 -26.02 -49.51 -1.64
N TYR A 621 -26.13 -48.37 -0.97
CA TYR A 621 -25.05 -47.39 -0.84
C TYR A 621 -24.84 -46.93 0.61
N LEU A 622 -23.59 -46.62 0.93
CA LEU A 622 -23.23 -45.81 2.10
C LEU A 622 -23.12 -44.35 1.64
N GLU A 623 -24.00 -43.51 2.14
CA GLU A 623 -24.05 -42.07 1.85
C GLU A 623 -23.48 -41.25 3.00
N PHE A 624 -22.78 -40.17 2.66
CA PHE A 624 -22.26 -39.20 3.62
C PHE A 624 -22.11 -37.82 2.99
N THR A 625 -22.11 -36.80 3.84
CA THR A 625 -21.95 -35.40 3.42
C THR A 625 -20.62 -34.85 3.89
N VAL A 626 -19.92 -34.15 3.00
CA VAL A 626 -18.66 -33.46 3.28
C VAL A 626 -18.92 -31.96 3.41
N LYS A 627 -18.63 -31.40 4.59
CA LYS A 627 -18.84 -29.98 4.89
C LYS A 627 -17.74 -29.13 4.30
N LYS A 628 -18.13 -28.05 3.61
CA LYS A 628 -17.21 -27.10 2.99
C LYS A 628 -16.29 -26.45 4.02
N GLU A 629 -16.84 -25.94 5.11
CA GLU A 629 -16.13 -25.17 6.13
C GLU A 629 -15.09 -26.00 6.91
N ASN A 630 -15.24 -27.31 6.94
CA ASN A 630 -14.35 -28.23 7.66
C ASN A 630 -13.53 -29.14 6.72
N LEU A 631 -13.67 -28.99 5.40
CA LEU A 631 -12.91 -29.78 4.44
C LEU A 631 -11.46 -29.32 4.45
N ILE A 632 -10.59 -30.18 4.95
CA ILE A 632 -9.13 -30.03 4.99
C ILE A 632 -8.49 -31.31 4.47
N ASN A 633 -7.22 -31.25 4.08
CA ASN A 633 -6.49 -32.46 3.72
C ASN A 633 -6.40 -33.42 4.92
N GLY A 634 -6.58 -34.71 4.66
CA GLY A 634 -6.60 -35.71 5.72
C GLY A 634 -7.33 -36.96 5.31
N ASN A 635 -7.80 -37.71 6.29
CA ASN A 635 -8.27 -39.06 6.15
C ASN A 635 -9.48 -39.34 7.05
N ALA A 636 -10.31 -40.28 6.60
CA ALA A 636 -11.30 -40.93 7.44
C ALA A 636 -11.42 -42.40 7.05
N VAL A 637 -11.84 -43.23 8.00
CA VAL A 637 -12.34 -44.58 7.70
C VAL A 637 -13.82 -44.63 8.02
N VAL A 638 -14.62 -44.99 7.03
CA VAL A 638 -16.06 -45.21 7.17
C VAL A 638 -16.37 -46.68 7.00
N ALA A 639 -17.42 -47.15 7.66
CA ALA A 639 -17.81 -48.55 7.64
C ALA A 639 -19.32 -48.70 7.58
N VAL A 640 -19.77 -49.89 7.19
CA VAL A 640 -21.16 -50.32 7.34
C VAL A 640 -21.25 -51.36 8.44
N THR A 641 -22.33 -51.29 9.23
CA THR A 641 -22.63 -52.24 10.29
C THR A 641 -24.00 -52.86 10.11
N ASN A 642 -24.17 -54.06 10.63
CA ASN A 642 -25.51 -54.60 10.86
C ASN A 642 -26.21 -53.86 12.02
N GLU A 643 -27.41 -54.32 12.34
CA GLU A 643 -28.26 -53.68 13.34
C GLU A 643 -27.64 -53.67 14.74
N THR A 644 -26.86 -54.72 15.07
CA THR A 644 -26.18 -54.90 16.36
C THR A 644 -24.83 -54.19 16.45
N GLY A 645 -24.38 -53.54 15.36
CA GLY A 645 -23.14 -52.74 15.34
C GLY A 645 -21.88 -53.50 14.92
N VAL A 646 -21.99 -54.75 14.47
CA VAL A 646 -20.88 -55.50 13.88
C VAL A 646 -20.52 -54.91 12.52
N VAL A 647 -19.25 -54.59 12.30
CA VAL A 647 -18.77 -54.06 11.02
C VAL A 647 -18.70 -55.17 9.98
N LEU A 648 -19.35 -54.95 8.83
CA LEU A 648 -19.33 -55.88 7.69
C LEU A 648 -18.22 -55.54 6.70
N TRP A 649 -17.96 -54.25 6.50
CA TRP A 649 -16.88 -53.75 5.64
C TRP A 649 -16.56 -52.28 5.95
N SER A 650 -15.39 -51.82 5.51
CA SER A 650 -14.92 -50.45 5.70
C SER A 650 -14.13 -49.95 4.49
N TRP A 651 -14.09 -48.62 4.32
CA TRP A 651 -13.39 -47.92 3.25
C TRP A 651 -12.59 -46.74 3.81
N HIS A 652 -11.45 -46.46 3.17
CA HIS A 652 -10.62 -45.29 3.43
C HIS A 652 -11.03 -44.12 2.52
N LEU A 653 -11.29 -42.97 3.14
CA LEU A 653 -11.52 -41.70 2.46
C LEU A 653 -10.28 -40.84 2.61
N TRP A 654 -9.72 -40.38 1.49
CA TRP A 654 -8.56 -39.49 1.47
C TRP A 654 -8.97 -38.12 0.97
N PHE A 655 -9.08 -37.15 1.88
CA PHE A 655 -9.37 -35.76 1.56
C PHE A 655 -8.11 -35.12 0.95
N ALA A 656 -8.11 -34.96 -0.37
CA ALA A 656 -6.96 -34.53 -1.15
C ALA A 656 -7.38 -34.10 -2.56
N PRO A 657 -6.60 -33.26 -3.26
CA PRO A 657 -6.88 -32.94 -4.66
C PRO A 657 -6.74 -34.19 -5.54
N LYS A 658 -7.49 -34.29 -6.64
CA LYS A 658 -7.43 -35.45 -7.56
C LYS A 658 -6.02 -35.73 -8.09
N SER A 659 -5.17 -34.70 -8.17
CA SER A 659 -3.78 -34.78 -8.64
C SER A 659 -2.89 -35.68 -7.80
N VAL A 660 -3.29 -36.08 -6.57
CA VAL A 660 -2.56 -37.08 -5.78
C VAL A 660 -2.51 -38.47 -6.45
N LEU A 661 -3.43 -38.72 -7.39
CA LEU A 661 -3.47 -39.92 -8.23
C LEU A 661 -2.80 -39.73 -9.59
N SER A 662 -2.26 -38.56 -9.91
CA SER A 662 -1.38 -38.41 -11.08
C SER A 662 -0.17 -39.33 -10.92
N THR A 663 0.39 -39.81 -12.03
CA THR A 663 1.46 -40.80 -12.00
C THR A 663 2.84 -40.17 -12.14
N ILE A 664 3.80 -40.68 -11.38
CA ILE A 664 5.24 -40.45 -11.57
C ILE A 664 5.82 -41.75 -12.12
N ASN A 665 6.50 -41.68 -13.27
CA ASN A 665 6.99 -42.88 -13.95
C ASN A 665 8.39 -43.23 -13.46
N HIS A 666 8.57 -44.48 -13.02
CA HIS A 666 9.84 -45.02 -12.56
C HIS A 666 10.14 -46.35 -13.24
N THR A 667 11.24 -46.41 -14.01
CA THR A 667 11.68 -47.66 -14.63
C THR A 667 12.60 -48.43 -13.69
N SER A 668 12.23 -49.68 -13.41
CA SER A 668 13.02 -50.62 -12.61
C SER A 668 13.00 -52.01 -13.24
N ARG A 669 14.19 -52.61 -13.41
CA ARG A 669 14.40 -53.94 -14.04
C ARG A 669 13.54 -54.14 -15.30
N ASP A 670 13.70 -53.23 -16.27
CA ASP A 670 13.03 -53.24 -17.59
C ASP A 670 11.49 -53.11 -17.56
N LYS A 671 10.90 -52.73 -16.41
CA LYS A 671 9.46 -52.47 -16.26
C LYS A 671 9.24 -51.04 -15.79
N GLU A 672 8.25 -50.37 -16.38
CA GLU A 672 7.79 -49.07 -15.92
C GLU A 672 6.77 -49.24 -14.78
N TYR A 673 7.00 -48.54 -13.66
CA TYR A 673 6.09 -48.44 -12.53
C TYR A 673 5.56 -47.01 -12.45
N LYS A 674 4.23 -46.88 -12.46
CA LYS A 674 3.53 -45.59 -12.45
C LYS A 674 3.02 -45.29 -11.06
N PHE A 675 3.90 -44.82 -10.18
CA PHE A 675 3.55 -44.50 -8.80
C PHE A 675 2.55 -43.35 -8.71
N THR A 676 1.65 -43.37 -7.73
CA THR A 676 0.88 -42.16 -7.37
C THR A 676 1.82 -40.99 -7.07
N SER A 677 1.38 -39.75 -7.24
CA SER A 677 2.19 -38.54 -6.99
C SER A 677 2.40 -38.26 -5.50
N GLU A 678 1.48 -38.74 -4.65
CA GLU A 678 1.60 -38.73 -3.19
C GLU A 678 1.36 -40.10 -2.56
N THR A 679 1.86 -40.27 -1.34
CA THR A 679 1.70 -41.50 -0.55
C THR A 679 0.25 -41.66 -0.14
N LEU A 680 -0.28 -42.88 -0.17
CA LEU A 680 -1.69 -43.10 0.14
C LEU A 680 -2.03 -42.60 1.55
N GLY A 681 -3.02 -41.71 1.63
CA GLY A 681 -3.45 -41.10 2.87
C GLY A 681 -2.44 -40.12 3.48
N TRP A 682 -1.50 -39.59 2.69
CA TRP A 682 -0.60 -38.53 3.13
C TRP A 682 -1.40 -37.27 3.49
N ARG A 683 -1.16 -36.79 4.70
CA ARG A 683 -1.74 -35.59 5.28
C ARG A 683 -0.61 -34.66 5.69
N TYR A 684 -0.52 -33.51 5.04
CA TYR A 684 0.33 -32.43 5.48
C TYR A 684 -0.19 -31.82 6.80
N THR A 685 0.71 -31.63 7.77
CA THR A 685 0.52 -30.84 9.00
C THR A 685 1.22 -29.50 8.92
N LYS A 686 2.23 -29.40 8.05
CA LYS A 686 2.95 -28.18 7.69
C LYS A 686 3.40 -28.31 6.24
N TRP A 687 3.20 -27.29 5.43
CA TRP A 687 3.74 -27.28 4.07
C TRP A 687 4.04 -25.84 3.62
N MET A 688 5.31 -25.49 3.67
CA MET A 688 5.83 -24.18 3.26
C MET A 688 6.56 -24.32 1.93
N GLY A 689 6.23 -23.46 0.98
CA GLY A 689 6.93 -23.34 -0.29
C GLY A 689 8.14 -22.40 -0.16
N ALA A 690 9.22 -22.75 -0.86
CA ALA A 690 10.36 -21.85 -1.00
C ALA A 690 9.96 -20.59 -1.79
N THR A 691 10.54 -19.45 -1.43
CA THR A 691 10.43 -18.20 -2.17
C THR A 691 11.82 -17.68 -2.51
N ALA A 692 11.93 -16.77 -3.48
CA ALA A 692 13.19 -16.10 -3.76
C ALA A 692 13.50 -15.04 -2.69
N GLU A 693 14.78 -14.75 -2.49
CA GLU A 693 15.19 -13.54 -1.79
C GLU A 693 14.63 -12.32 -2.52
N ARG A 694 14.19 -11.32 -1.76
CA ARG A 694 13.65 -10.08 -2.32
C ARG A 694 14.34 -8.88 -1.71
N LYS A 695 14.52 -7.85 -2.53
CA LYS A 695 15.31 -6.67 -2.21
C LYS A 695 14.72 -5.43 -2.87
N VAL A 696 14.95 -4.28 -2.26
CA VAL A 696 14.59 -2.97 -2.81
C VAL A 696 15.59 -1.94 -2.31
N SER A 697 16.09 -1.11 -3.21
CA SER A 697 16.85 0.08 -2.82
C SER A 697 15.88 1.24 -2.62
N VAL A 698 15.97 1.94 -1.49
CA VAL A 698 15.11 3.08 -1.17
C VAL A 698 15.95 4.34 -1.18
N LYS A 699 15.52 5.35 -1.95
CA LYS A 699 16.15 6.67 -1.97
C LYS A 699 15.51 7.60 -0.96
N LEU A 700 16.34 8.13 -0.09
CA LEU A 700 16.01 9.11 0.93
C LEU A 700 16.55 10.48 0.50
N GLU A 701 15.87 11.55 0.90
CA GLU A 701 16.24 12.93 0.60
C GLU A 701 16.08 13.82 1.84
N GLN A 702 17.07 14.67 2.12
CA GLN A 702 16.98 15.71 3.13
C GLN A 702 16.12 16.90 2.70
N GLU A 703 15.44 17.48 3.68
CA GLU A 703 14.69 18.73 3.55
C GLU A 703 15.43 19.86 4.27
N GLY A 704 16.51 20.35 3.64
CA GLY A 704 17.33 21.43 4.18
C GLY A 704 16.59 22.78 4.21
N PRO A 705 16.82 23.64 5.23
CA PRO A 705 16.14 24.92 5.37
C PRO A 705 16.46 25.97 4.29
N ASP A 706 17.55 25.79 3.53
CA ASP A 706 17.95 26.64 2.39
C ASP A 706 17.53 26.05 1.02
N GLY A 707 16.75 24.96 1.02
CA GLY A 707 16.34 24.25 -0.19
C GLY A 707 17.40 23.32 -0.77
N LYS A 708 18.61 23.24 -0.19
CA LYS A 708 19.61 22.24 -0.58
C LYS A 708 19.15 20.85 -0.14
N LYS A 709 19.28 19.89 -1.06
CA LYS A 709 18.85 18.50 -0.91
C LYS A 709 20.05 17.59 -1.07
N GLU A 710 20.35 16.82 -0.04
CA GLU A 710 21.29 15.69 -0.13
C GLU A 710 20.48 14.39 -0.17
N THR A 711 20.97 13.39 -0.91
CA THR A 711 20.29 12.11 -1.05
C THR A 711 21.19 10.95 -0.64
N ALA A 712 20.58 9.92 -0.09
CA ALA A 712 21.25 8.68 0.28
C ALA A 712 20.33 7.51 -0.05
N THR A 713 20.89 6.30 -0.14
CA THR A 713 20.12 5.09 -0.44
C THR A 713 20.30 4.05 0.66
N VAL A 714 19.27 3.24 0.85
CA VAL A 714 19.32 2.08 1.75
C VAL A 714 18.79 0.85 1.02
N LEU A 715 19.59 -0.21 0.99
CA LEU A 715 19.17 -1.49 0.45
C LEU A 715 18.49 -2.31 1.54
N LEU A 716 17.21 -2.60 1.36
CA LEU A 716 16.47 -3.51 2.22
C LEU A 716 16.43 -4.89 1.57
N VAL A 717 16.88 -5.91 2.30
CA VAL A 717 16.91 -7.30 1.84
C VAL A 717 16.11 -8.16 2.82
N GLN A 718 15.28 -9.05 2.30
CA GLN A 718 14.59 -10.08 3.07
C GLN A 718 14.88 -11.46 2.48
N HIS A 719 15.38 -12.36 3.33
CA HIS A 719 15.80 -13.69 2.93
C HIS A 719 14.68 -14.50 2.26
N ALA A 720 15.11 -15.43 1.41
CA ALA A 720 14.27 -16.47 0.81
C ALA A 720 13.55 -17.30 1.89
N GLY A 721 12.27 -17.58 1.65
CA GLY A 721 11.50 -18.55 2.43
C GLY A 721 12.05 -19.95 2.25
N ILE A 722 12.09 -20.72 3.33
CA ILE A 722 12.60 -22.10 3.33
C ILE A 722 11.43 -23.06 3.05
N ALA A 723 11.63 -23.99 2.11
CA ALA A 723 10.69 -25.08 1.91
C ALA A 723 10.75 -26.04 3.11
N ASP A 724 9.59 -26.32 3.70
CA ASP A 724 9.46 -27.26 4.80
C ASP A 724 8.16 -28.05 4.64
N GLN A 725 8.21 -29.34 4.94
CA GLN A 725 7.05 -30.21 4.81
C GLN A 725 7.04 -31.21 5.96
N GLU A 726 5.89 -31.30 6.63
CA GLU A 726 5.63 -32.25 7.70
C GLU A 726 4.25 -32.85 7.47
N GLY A 727 4.08 -34.08 7.95
CA GLY A 727 2.81 -34.75 7.82
C GLY A 727 2.84 -36.17 8.33
N ASN A 728 1.71 -36.84 8.15
CA ASN A 728 1.49 -38.22 8.52
C ASN A 728 0.81 -38.98 7.36
N ALA A 729 1.19 -40.24 7.16
CA ALA A 729 0.52 -41.13 6.21
C ALA A 729 -0.34 -42.15 6.96
N THR A 730 -1.41 -42.63 6.35
CA THR A 730 -2.10 -43.82 6.84
C THR A 730 -1.21 -45.05 6.81
N MET A 731 -1.43 -45.97 7.76
CA MET A 731 -0.64 -47.18 7.95
C MET A 731 -1.51 -48.42 7.76
N TYR A 732 -0.95 -49.48 7.18
CA TYR A 732 -1.66 -50.71 6.89
C TYR A 732 -0.85 -51.89 7.44
N GLN A 733 -1.53 -52.82 8.12
CA GLN A 733 -0.93 -54.11 8.42
C GLN A 733 -0.98 -54.96 7.16
N TRP A 734 0.06 -55.77 6.92
CA TRP A 734 0.18 -56.47 5.64
C TRP A 734 -1.03 -57.39 5.41
N GLY A 735 -1.60 -57.31 4.20
CA GLY A 735 -2.80 -58.06 3.82
C GLY A 735 -4.14 -57.47 4.27
N ARG A 736 -4.17 -56.35 5.02
CA ARG A 736 -5.42 -55.65 5.37
C ARG A 736 -5.72 -54.51 4.41
N LYS A 737 -7.00 -54.26 4.19
CA LYS A 737 -7.51 -53.04 3.52
C LYS A 737 -7.66 -51.84 4.46
N ASP A 738 -7.65 -52.08 5.77
CA ASP A 738 -8.06 -51.11 6.77
C ASP A 738 -6.93 -50.12 7.08
N ALA A 739 -7.17 -48.85 6.79
CA ALA A 739 -6.25 -47.79 7.13
C ALA A 739 -6.25 -47.54 8.65
N LEU A 740 -5.07 -47.53 9.24
CA LEU A 740 -4.82 -47.07 10.61
C LEU A 740 -4.27 -45.64 10.56
N PRO A 741 -4.59 -44.78 11.54
CA PRO A 741 -4.10 -43.41 11.56
C PRO A 741 -2.58 -43.37 11.73
N GLY A 742 -1.94 -42.43 11.04
CA GLY A 742 -0.51 -42.12 11.18
C GLY A 742 -0.18 -41.16 12.32
N VAL A 743 -1.09 -41.00 13.29
CA VAL A 743 -0.97 -40.11 14.45
C VAL A 743 -1.58 -40.80 15.68
N ASP A 744 -1.01 -40.58 16.85
CA ASP A 744 -1.55 -41.10 18.11
C ASP A 744 -2.70 -40.24 18.65
N GLY A 745 -3.48 -40.78 19.58
CA GLY A 745 -4.58 -40.05 20.25
C GLY A 745 -5.84 -39.83 19.41
N ILE A 746 -5.96 -40.48 18.24
CA ILE A 746 -7.17 -40.41 17.40
C ILE A 746 -8.30 -41.24 17.99
N SER A 747 -9.47 -40.62 18.14
CA SER A 747 -10.70 -41.32 18.53
C SER A 747 -11.07 -42.39 17.51
N GLY A 748 -11.44 -43.57 18.01
CA GLY A 748 -11.79 -44.73 17.19
C GLY A 748 -10.61 -45.59 16.73
N TYR A 749 -9.38 -45.15 16.99
CA TYR A 749 -8.19 -46.01 16.93
C TYR A 749 -7.95 -46.70 18.28
N SER A 750 -7.59 -47.97 18.23
CA SER A 750 -7.17 -48.74 19.41
C SER A 750 -6.14 -49.80 19.03
N ALA A 751 -5.51 -50.40 20.02
CA ALA A 751 -4.78 -51.66 19.86
C ALA A 751 -5.53 -52.78 20.58
N ASP A 752 -5.60 -53.94 19.93
CA ASP A 752 -6.25 -55.11 20.51
C ASP A 752 -5.47 -55.56 21.77
N ASN A 753 -6.17 -56.06 22.78
CA ASN A 753 -5.56 -56.50 24.04
C ASN A 753 -4.96 -57.90 23.96
N PHE A 754 -4.79 -58.43 22.75
CA PHE A 754 -4.30 -59.77 22.51
C PHE A 754 -2.83 -59.89 22.90
N THR A 755 -2.54 -60.67 23.94
CA THR A 755 -1.17 -61.00 24.33
C THR A 755 -0.60 -62.06 23.40
N LYS A 756 0.57 -61.78 22.82
CA LYS A 756 1.36 -62.73 22.03
C LYS A 756 1.46 -64.08 22.74
N LEU A 757 1.16 -65.15 22.02
CA LEU A 757 1.22 -66.51 22.53
C LEU A 757 2.67 -67.00 22.62
N PRO A 758 3.01 -67.85 23.62
CA PRO A 758 4.34 -68.44 23.71
C PRO A 758 4.64 -69.29 22.48
N ASP A 759 5.91 -69.38 22.13
CA ASP A 759 6.37 -70.24 21.03
C ASP A 759 5.96 -71.70 21.29
N GLN A 760 5.63 -72.43 20.22
CA GLN A 760 5.09 -73.80 20.27
C GLN A 760 3.72 -73.97 20.97
N GLY A 761 3.04 -72.88 21.33
CA GLY A 761 1.70 -72.94 21.94
C GLY A 761 0.55 -73.36 21.01
N GLU A 762 0.79 -73.51 19.71
CA GLU A 762 -0.23 -73.76 18.67
C GLU A 762 -1.06 -75.05 18.86
N ASN A 763 -0.51 -76.04 19.56
CA ASN A 763 -1.14 -77.32 19.83
C ASN A 763 -1.56 -77.51 21.30
N GLN A 764 -1.45 -76.47 22.12
CA GLN A 764 -1.75 -76.52 23.55
C GLN A 764 -2.94 -75.62 23.90
N GLU A 765 -3.89 -76.11 24.69
CA GLU A 765 -4.93 -75.26 25.26
C GLU A 765 -4.40 -74.50 26.49
N PRO A 766 -4.87 -73.26 26.76
CA PRO A 766 -5.91 -72.51 26.02
C PRO A 766 -5.37 -71.71 24.81
N TYR A 767 -4.08 -71.83 24.48
CA TYR A 767 -3.42 -71.02 23.45
C TYR A 767 -3.94 -71.29 22.05
N ARG A 768 -4.19 -72.56 21.71
CA ARG A 768 -4.82 -72.95 20.45
C ARG A 768 -6.19 -72.30 20.27
N SER A 769 -7.10 -72.40 21.24
CA SER A 769 -8.41 -71.74 21.16
C SER A 769 -8.28 -70.23 20.99
N ARG A 770 -7.37 -69.58 21.72
CA ARG A 770 -7.11 -68.13 21.57
C ARG A 770 -6.55 -67.77 20.20
N MET A 771 -5.62 -68.56 19.68
CA MET A 771 -5.02 -68.38 18.35
C MET A 771 -6.08 -68.40 17.26
N LEU A 772 -7.01 -69.36 17.30
CA LEU A 772 -8.06 -69.53 16.29
C LEU A 772 -9.03 -68.34 16.20
N THR A 773 -9.08 -67.47 17.20
CA THR A 773 -9.87 -66.22 17.15
C THR A 773 -9.25 -65.14 16.24
N ARG A 774 -8.01 -65.33 15.76
CA ARG A 774 -7.24 -64.36 14.97
C ARG A 774 -7.47 -64.55 13.47
N THR A 775 -8.70 -64.30 13.03
CA THR A 775 -9.15 -64.54 11.65
C THR A 775 -9.16 -63.29 10.78
N ILE A 776 -9.38 -63.45 9.46
CA ILE A 776 -9.55 -62.33 8.53
C ILE A 776 -10.83 -61.58 8.85
N GLY A 777 -11.92 -62.30 9.14
CA GLY A 777 -13.20 -61.75 9.58
C GLY A 777 -13.04 -60.82 10.79
N ARG A 778 -12.21 -61.20 11.78
CA ARG A 778 -11.86 -60.30 12.90
C ARG A 778 -11.18 -59.02 12.42
N GLY A 779 -10.25 -59.11 11.47
CA GLY A 779 -9.63 -57.93 10.85
C GLY A 779 -10.65 -56.97 10.25
N ILE A 780 -11.64 -57.50 9.54
CA ILE A 780 -12.72 -56.74 8.89
C ILE A 780 -13.65 -56.09 9.93
N GLN A 781 -13.99 -56.81 11.01
CA GLN A 781 -14.87 -56.31 12.07
C GLN A 781 -14.24 -55.16 12.89
N PHE A 782 -12.91 -55.08 12.94
CA PHE A 782 -12.17 -54.10 13.74
C PHE A 782 -11.23 -53.23 12.87
N PRO A 783 -11.78 -52.41 11.94
CA PRO A 783 -10.98 -51.65 10.98
C PRO A 783 -10.13 -50.54 11.61
N GLY A 784 -10.52 -50.01 12.78
CA GLY A 784 -9.76 -49.01 13.53
C GLY A 784 -8.77 -49.60 14.53
N THR A 785 -8.71 -50.93 14.66
CA THR A 785 -7.91 -51.58 15.70
C THR A 785 -6.64 -52.17 15.11
N PHE A 786 -5.50 -51.81 15.71
CA PHE A 786 -4.23 -52.47 15.47
C PHE A 786 -4.26 -53.88 16.07
N LEU A 787 -3.97 -54.87 15.24
CA LEU A 787 -4.02 -56.27 15.62
C LEU A 787 -2.59 -56.78 15.88
N PRO A 788 -2.18 -57.03 17.15
CA PRO A 788 -0.81 -57.43 17.44
C PRO A 788 -0.53 -58.85 16.94
N GLU A 789 0.74 -59.22 17.01
CA GLU A 789 1.24 -60.54 16.62
C GLU A 789 0.55 -61.67 17.37
N VAL A 790 0.22 -62.75 16.66
CA VAL A 790 -0.38 -63.96 17.24
C VAL A 790 0.62 -64.71 18.15
N GLY A 791 1.87 -64.89 17.72
CA GLY A 791 2.85 -65.74 18.43
C GLY A 791 2.73 -67.22 18.03
N ALA A 792 3.21 -68.13 18.88
CA ALA A 792 3.26 -69.57 18.57
C ALA A 792 3.91 -69.87 17.21
N GLY A 793 5.09 -69.30 16.94
CA GLY A 793 5.77 -69.42 15.65
C GLY A 793 5.13 -68.64 14.48
N LYS A 794 4.02 -67.92 14.69
CA LYS A 794 3.33 -67.10 13.69
C LYS A 794 3.52 -65.60 13.96
N LEU A 795 4.30 -64.94 13.10
CA LEU A 795 4.64 -63.50 13.18
C LEU A 795 3.58 -62.53 12.60
N GLY A 796 2.34 -62.98 12.42
CA GLY A 796 1.27 -62.23 11.74
C GLY A 796 0.22 -61.72 12.71
N TRP A 797 -0.67 -60.86 12.24
CA TRP A 797 -1.85 -60.43 13.01
C TRP A 797 -2.99 -61.49 13.00
N GLN A 798 -2.97 -62.37 12.00
CA GLN A 798 -3.85 -63.53 11.83
C GLN A 798 -3.10 -64.84 12.06
N TYR A 799 -3.81 -65.90 12.45
CA TYR A 799 -3.16 -67.19 12.74
C TYR A 799 -2.69 -67.91 11.47
N LYS A 800 -3.51 -67.93 10.41
CA LYS A 800 -3.11 -68.45 9.09
C LYS A 800 -2.33 -67.40 8.35
N GLN A 801 -1.12 -67.72 7.91
CA GLN A 801 -0.23 -66.74 7.28
C GLN A 801 -0.32 -66.79 5.76
N TYR A 802 -1.51 -66.43 5.27
CA TYR A 802 -1.77 -66.37 3.83
C TYR A 802 -0.80 -65.45 3.11
N ILE A 803 -0.40 -65.84 1.90
CA ILE A 803 0.63 -65.14 1.11
C ILE A 803 0.07 -64.36 -0.08
N ASN A 804 -1.23 -64.45 -0.35
CA ASN A 804 -1.88 -63.88 -1.52
C ASN A 804 -2.86 -62.75 -1.20
N LEU A 805 -2.82 -62.18 0.02
CA LEU A 805 -3.85 -61.24 0.48
C LEU A 805 -3.94 -59.95 -0.33
N TRP A 806 -2.86 -59.45 -0.92
CA TRP A 806 -2.86 -58.28 -1.81
C TRP A 806 -2.60 -58.60 -3.28
N SER A 807 -2.25 -59.85 -3.59
CA SER A 807 -2.09 -60.34 -4.96
C SER A 807 -2.74 -61.71 -5.09
N VAL A 808 -3.90 -61.79 -5.74
CA VAL A 808 -4.82 -62.94 -5.65
C VAL A 808 -4.16 -64.28 -6.01
N ASN A 809 -3.26 -64.27 -6.98
CA ASN A 809 -2.60 -65.45 -7.54
C ASN A 809 -1.15 -65.60 -7.08
N ASN A 810 -0.73 -64.87 -6.04
CA ASN A 810 0.61 -65.06 -5.49
C ASN A 810 0.69 -66.41 -4.75
N ASN A 811 1.48 -67.33 -5.29
CA ASN A 811 1.89 -68.56 -4.61
C ASN A 811 3.39 -68.58 -4.28
N ASP A 812 4.09 -67.45 -4.48
CA ASP A 812 5.52 -67.33 -4.17
C ASP A 812 5.75 -66.72 -2.78
N ARG A 813 6.68 -67.34 -2.04
CA ARG A 813 7.04 -66.94 -0.68
C ARG A 813 8.25 -66.02 -0.62
N ASN A 814 8.93 -65.77 -1.73
CA ASN A 814 10.21 -65.05 -1.76
C ASN A 814 10.17 -63.68 -2.46
N GLY A 815 9.04 -63.30 -3.03
CA GLY A 815 8.83 -62.03 -3.73
C GLY A 815 9.42 -61.95 -5.13
N LYS A 816 9.51 -63.08 -5.83
CA LYS A 816 9.99 -63.18 -7.21
C LYS A 816 8.91 -62.79 -8.24
N THR A 817 7.65 -62.88 -7.87
CA THR A 817 6.51 -62.61 -8.78
C THR A 817 6.33 -61.11 -9.00
N ARG A 818 6.30 -60.69 -10.27
CA ARG A 818 6.12 -59.28 -10.70
C ARG A 818 4.71 -58.97 -11.22
N ASP A 819 3.81 -59.94 -11.17
CA ASP A 819 2.44 -59.86 -11.70
C ASP A 819 1.43 -59.75 -10.55
N VAL A 820 1.41 -58.57 -9.91
CA VAL A 820 0.43 -58.30 -8.86
C VAL A 820 -0.95 -58.16 -9.49
N VAL A 821 -1.91 -58.93 -8.97
CA VAL A 821 -3.32 -58.85 -9.34
C VAL A 821 -4.14 -58.41 -8.12
N LYS A 822 -4.65 -57.19 -8.19
CA LYS A 822 -5.35 -56.52 -7.09
C LYS A 822 -6.51 -57.34 -6.51
N THR A 823 -6.45 -57.63 -5.20
CA THR A 823 -7.50 -58.33 -4.47
C THR A 823 -8.58 -57.39 -3.91
N ILE A 824 -9.62 -57.96 -3.30
CA ILE A 824 -10.57 -57.22 -2.47
C ILE A 824 -9.97 -56.68 -1.15
N TYR A 825 -8.76 -57.08 -0.74
CA TYR A 825 -8.10 -56.55 0.46
C TYR A 825 -6.98 -55.53 0.17
N ASP A 826 -6.64 -55.30 -1.11
CA ASP A 826 -5.69 -54.27 -1.50
C ASP A 826 -6.25 -52.88 -1.12
N PRO A 827 -5.51 -52.06 -0.35
CA PRO A 827 -6.00 -50.77 0.14
C PRO A 827 -5.98 -49.66 -0.92
N SER A 828 -5.42 -49.90 -2.11
CA SER A 828 -5.16 -48.87 -3.12
C SER A 828 -6.45 -48.32 -3.74
N PRO A 829 -6.44 -47.07 -4.23
CA PRO A 829 -7.55 -46.48 -4.96
C PRO A 829 -7.91 -47.20 -6.26
N VAL A 830 -9.06 -46.86 -6.85
CA VAL A 830 -9.48 -47.33 -8.18
C VAL A 830 -8.39 -47.08 -9.23
N GLY A 831 -8.05 -48.10 -10.02
CA GLY A 831 -7.00 -48.02 -11.05
C GLY A 831 -5.57 -48.14 -10.53
N PHE A 832 -5.37 -48.41 -9.24
CA PHE A 832 -4.08 -48.61 -8.60
C PHE A 832 -4.04 -49.90 -7.79
N GLN A 833 -2.84 -50.42 -7.57
CA GLN A 833 -2.57 -51.59 -6.73
C GLN A 833 -1.27 -51.41 -5.95
N ILE A 834 -1.06 -52.22 -4.91
CA ILE A 834 0.22 -52.27 -4.21
C ILE A 834 1.30 -52.79 -5.17
N PRO A 835 2.49 -52.17 -5.22
CA PRO A 835 3.56 -52.62 -6.10
C PRO A 835 4.19 -53.94 -5.64
N ASP A 836 4.75 -54.67 -6.61
CA ASP A 836 5.69 -55.77 -6.33
C ASP A 836 7.05 -55.24 -5.81
N PRO A 837 7.88 -56.08 -5.16
CA PRO A 837 9.17 -55.68 -4.60
C PRO A 837 10.12 -54.96 -5.55
N TYR A 838 10.08 -55.28 -6.85
CA TYR A 838 11.01 -54.73 -7.83
C TYR A 838 10.70 -53.28 -8.20
N ALA A 839 9.52 -52.76 -7.85
CA ALA A 839 9.19 -51.35 -8.01
C ALA A 839 10.15 -50.43 -7.24
N PHE A 840 10.83 -50.97 -6.22
CA PHE A 840 11.72 -50.22 -5.34
C PHE A 840 13.22 -50.48 -5.55
N ASP A 841 13.59 -51.34 -6.50
CA ASP A 841 14.93 -51.90 -6.62
C ASP A 841 16.04 -50.85 -6.88
N ASN A 842 15.72 -49.82 -7.68
CA ASN A 842 16.69 -48.83 -8.14
C ASN A 842 16.77 -47.57 -7.24
N PHE A 843 16.05 -47.51 -6.12
CA PHE A 843 16.14 -46.38 -5.20
C PHE A 843 17.42 -46.44 -4.35
N ASN A 844 18.24 -45.39 -4.43
CA ASN A 844 19.47 -45.23 -3.66
C ASN A 844 19.71 -43.75 -3.31
N THR A 845 20.71 -43.47 -2.47
CA THR A 845 20.97 -42.13 -1.94
C THR A 845 21.80 -41.22 -2.86
N THR A 846 22.35 -41.71 -3.98
CA THR A 846 23.31 -40.96 -4.82
C THR A 846 22.74 -39.64 -5.37
N ASN A 847 21.43 -39.56 -5.62
CA ASN A 847 20.74 -38.35 -6.08
C ASN A 847 19.46 -38.08 -5.27
N ALA A 848 19.52 -38.29 -3.95
CA ALA A 848 18.39 -38.11 -3.05
C ALA A 848 18.69 -37.02 -2.01
N SER A 849 17.68 -36.22 -1.67
CA SER A 849 17.74 -35.28 -0.55
C SER A 849 16.84 -35.73 0.59
N TRP A 850 17.36 -35.71 1.81
CA TRP A 850 16.58 -36.01 3.01
C TRP A 850 16.01 -34.72 3.62
N ASN A 851 14.70 -34.66 3.77
CA ASN A 851 14.00 -33.69 4.62
C ASN A 851 12.72 -34.35 5.14
N LYS A 852 12.80 -34.94 6.34
CA LYS A 852 11.71 -35.72 6.97
C LYS A 852 11.12 -36.78 6.00
N GLY A 853 12.00 -37.41 5.22
CA GLY A 853 11.67 -38.29 4.10
C GLY A 853 12.68 -38.10 2.96
N PHE A 854 12.70 -39.00 1.98
CA PHE A 854 13.58 -38.87 0.81
C PHE A 854 12.83 -38.32 -0.38
N THR A 855 13.42 -37.30 -1.02
CA THR A 855 13.08 -36.91 -2.40
C THR A 855 14.14 -37.49 -3.31
N PHE A 856 13.77 -38.42 -4.19
CA PHE A 856 14.66 -39.00 -5.19
C PHE A 856 14.48 -38.29 -6.52
N LYS A 857 15.59 -37.97 -7.18
CA LYS A 857 15.58 -37.56 -8.58
C LYS A 857 15.68 -38.81 -9.47
N LEU A 858 14.66 -39.04 -10.29
CA LEU A 858 14.58 -40.16 -11.22
C LEU A 858 15.40 -39.88 -12.49
N SER A 859 15.65 -40.91 -13.30
CA SER A 859 16.35 -40.80 -14.59
C SER A 859 15.64 -39.88 -15.58
N SER A 860 14.32 -39.72 -15.46
CA SER A 860 13.48 -38.78 -16.23
C SER A 860 13.64 -37.32 -15.79
N ASN A 861 14.47 -37.01 -14.78
CA ASN A 861 14.53 -35.75 -14.03
C ASN A 861 13.28 -35.43 -13.18
N GLU A 862 12.25 -36.28 -13.18
CA GLU A 862 11.13 -36.17 -12.25
C GLU A 862 11.60 -36.41 -10.81
N LYS A 863 10.88 -35.85 -9.84
CA LYS A 863 11.14 -36.03 -8.41
C LYS A 863 10.01 -36.83 -7.78
N ILE A 864 10.36 -37.83 -6.97
CA ILE A 864 9.41 -38.61 -6.18
C ILE A 864 9.76 -38.50 -4.70
N PHE A 865 8.77 -38.15 -3.89
CA PHE A 865 8.92 -37.99 -2.45
C PHE A 865 8.29 -39.15 -1.68
N PHE A 866 9.07 -39.75 -0.79
CA PHE A 866 8.67 -40.78 0.16
C PHE A 866 8.76 -40.20 1.59
N PRO A 867 7.63 -39.82 2.19
CA PRO A 867 7.61 -39.23 3.52
C PRO A 867 8.04 -40.20 4.61
N ALA A 868 8.80 -39.72 5.60
CA ALA A 868 9.14 -40.45 6.81
C ALA A 868 7.94 -40.47 7.79
N GLY A 869 6.86 -41.15 7.40
CA GLY A 869 5.63 -41.28 8.20
C GLY A 869 5.77 -42.17 9.44
N GLY A 870 6.90 -42.86 9.61
CA GLY A 870 7.11 -43.80 10.70
C GLY A 870 6.39 -45.12 10.50
N ALA A 871 6.05 -45.77 11.62
CA ALA A 871 5.42 -47.08 11.65
C ALA A 871 4.56 -47.28 12.90
N ARG A 872 3.51 -48.11 12.78
CA ARG A 872 2.80 -48.69 13.93
C ARG A 872 3.56 -49.95 14.37
N ASP A 873 4.23 -49.87 15.52
CA ASP A 873 5.16 -50.91 15.99
C ASP A 873 4.45 -52.03 16.75
N MET A 874 4.59 -53.27 16.28
CA MET A 874 4.01 -54.43 16.97
C MET A 874 4.58 -54.67 18.36
N SER A 875 5.87 -54.40 18.59
CA SER A 875 6.53 -54.61 19.89
C SER A 875 6.04 -53.62 20.96
N LYS A 876 5.40 -52.53 20.52
CA LYS A 876 4.85 -51.48 21.38
C LYS A 876 3.34 -51.40 21.30
N ASN A 877 2.68 -52.52 21.01
CA ASN A 877 1.23 -52.63 20.91
C ASN A 877 0.59 -51.57 19.99
N GLY A 878 1.16 -51.39 18.79
CA GLY A 878 0.64 -50.47 17.78
C GLY A 878 0.97 -49.00 18.01
N LYS A 879 1.81 -48.64 18.99
CA LYS A 879 2.27 -47.25 19.13
C LYS A 879 3.02 -46.77 17.88
N LEU A 880 2.84 -45.50 17.55
CA LEU A 880 3.53 -44.87 16.44
C LEU A 880 5.00 -44.61 16.81
N VAL A 881 5.93 -44.96 15.92
CA VAL A 881 7.38 -44.78 16.09
C VAL A 881 8.03 -44.24 14.82
N ALA A 882 9.24 -43.70 14.95
CA ALA A 882 10.08 -43.25 13.84
C ALA A 882 9.46 -42.17 12.91
N VAL A 883 8.51 -41.40 13.42
CA VAL A 883 7.93 -40.25 12.69
C VAL A 883 9.03 -39.22 12.42
N GLY A 884 9.15 -38.77 11.17
CA GLY A 884 10.17 -37.83 10.72
C GLY A 884 11.56 -38.44 10.53
N THR A 885 11.80 -39.68 10.95
CA THR A 885 13.11 -40.34 10.91
C THR A 885 13.16 -41.62 10.08
N GLY A 886 12.01 -42.27 9.85
CA GLY A 886 11.91 -43.48 9.03
C GLY A 886 10.69 -43.50 8.11
N ALA A 887 10.92 -43.92 6.87
CA ALA A 887 9.95 -44.14 5.81
C ALA A 887 9.87 -45.66 5.54
N TYR A 888 8.68 -46.23 5.66
CA TYR A 888 8.43 -47.66 5.54
C TYR A 888 7.26 -47.87 4.59
N PHE A 889 7.47 -48.61 3.51
CA PHE A 889 6.41 -48.88 2.53
C PHE A 889 6.30 -50.35 2.20
N TRP A 890 5.11 -50.91 2.36
CA TRP A 890 4.87 -52.29 2.00
C TRP A 890 4.87 -52.53 0.49
N THR A 891 5.17 -53.78 0.13
CA THR A 891 4.96 -54.35 -1.20
C THR A 891 3.91 -55.47 -1.11
N ALA A 892 3.43 -55.92 -2.26
CA ALA A 892 2.36 -56.92 -2.36
C ALA A 892 2.83 -58.35 -2.04
N ASN A 893 4.14 -58.58 -1.88
CA ASN A 893 4.70 -59.92 -1.79
C ASN A 893 5.29 -60.22 -0.40
N THR A 894 5.25 -61.51 -0.07
CA THR A 894 5.79 -62.05 1.17
C THR A 894 7.27 -62.36 1.06
N ARG A 895 7.93 -62.60 2.20
CA ARG A 895 9.31 -63.05 2.29
C ARG A 895 9.43 -64.18 3.31
N LEU A 896 10.02 -65.30 2.92
CA LEU A 896 10.41 -66.35 3.84
C LEU A 896 11.74 -66.00 4.52
N VAL A 897 11.84 -66.28 5.83
CA VAL A 897 13.02 -65.96 6.63
C VAL A 897 13.33 -67.13 7.54
N ASN A 898 14.48 -67.78 7.37
CA ASN A 898 14.87 -68.92 8.22
C ASN A 898 13.72 -69.96 8.37
N ASN A 899 13.00 -70.23 7.27
CA ASN A 899 11.79 -71.07 7.23
C ASN A 899 10.61 -70.62 8.13
N GLN A 900 10.60 -69.36 8.57
CA GLN A 900 9.49 -68.72 9.28
C GLN A 900 8.61 -67.92 8.32
N LEU A 901 7.29 -68.08 8.49
CA LEU A 901 6.26 -67.36 7.77
C LEU A 901 5.94 -66.01 8.46
N GLY A 902 5.17 -65.17 7.78
CA GLY A 902 4.61 -63.94 8.38
C GLY A 902 5.45 -62.69 8.18
N TYR A 903 6.45 -62.73 7.30
CA TYR A 903 7.17 -61.54 6.85
C TYR A 903 6.77 -61.14 5.44
N ALA A 904 6.74 -59.83 5.21
CA ALA A 904 6.59 -59.24 3.89
C ALA A 904 7.75 -58.33 3.54
N TRP A 905 7.91 -58.13 2.24
CA TRP A 905 8.86 -57.19 1.69
C TRP A 905 8.36 -55.75 1.86
N ARG A 906 9.29 -54.86 2.21
CA ARG A 906 9.06 -53.42 2.32
C ARG A 906 10.30 -52.65 1.91
N ILE A 907 10.16 -51.41 1.49
CA ILE A 907 11.31 -50.51 1.46
C ILE A 907 11.48 -49.82 2.82
N LYS A 908 12.74 -49.73 3.30
CA LYS A 908 13.16 -48.88 4.43
C LYS A 908 13.90 -47.67 3.89
N MET A 909 13.59 -46.51 4.43
CA MET A 909 14.25 -45.26 4.08
C MET A 909 14.50 -44.47 5.37
N SER A 910 15.75 -44.17 5.68
CA SER A 910 16.13 -43.37 6.86
C SER A 910 17.42 -42.60 6.60
N THR A 911 17.81 -41.71 7.51
CA THR A 911 19.10 -41.01 7.42
C THR A 911 20.30 -41.96 7.32
N GLY A 912 20.17 -43.19 7.83
CA GLY A 912 21.17 -44.25 7.71
C GLY A 912 21.21 -44.99 6.36
N GLY A 913 20.35 -44.65 5.41
CA GLY A 913 20.34 -45.23 4.06
C GLY A 913 18.97 -45.77 3.61
N VAL A 914 19.00 -46.44 2.45
CA VAL A 914 17.85 -47.08 1.82
C VAL A 914 18.06 -48.60 1.80
N SER A 915 17.14 -49.36 2.39
CA SER A 915 17.09 -50.82 2.29
C SER A 915 15.96 -51.20 1.33
N ALA A 916 16.32 -51.55 0.10
CA ALA A 916 15.38 -51.95 -0.94
C ALA A 916 15.11 -53.47 -0.90
N PRO A 917 13.85 -53.94 -1.07
CA PRO A 917 13.43 -55.35 -0.96
C PRO A 917 14.30 -56.37 -1.70
N THR A 918 14.75 -56.02 -2.89
CA THR A 918 15.41 -56.94 -3.83
C THR A 918 16.93 -56.96 -3.69
N ASN A 919 17.51 -55.95 -3.02
CA ASN A 919 18.96 -55.80 -2.86
C ASN A 919 19.43 -55.96 -1.41
N ASP A 920 18.52 -55.94 -0.43
CA ASP A 920 18.84 -56.00 0.99
C ASP A 920 17.95 -57.01 1.73
N GLY A 921 18.57 -58.00 2.37
CA GLY A 921 17.88 -59.01 3.17
C GLY A 921 17.15 -58.45 4.41
N GLU A 922 17.49 -57.24 4.84
CA GLU A 922 16.88 -56.51 5.96
C GLU A 922 15.66 -55.67 5.55
N ALA A 923 15.34 -55.61 4.26
CA ALA A 923 14.20 -54.88 3.71
C ALA A 923 12.84 -55.60 3.91
N ARG A 924 12.65 -56.23 5.07
CA ARG A 924 11.47 -57.02 5.42
C ARG A 924 10.93 -56.64 6.79
N ASN A 925 9.71 -57.07 7.10
CA ASN A 925 9.15 -57.01 8.44
C ASN A 925 7.92 -57.91 8.59
N ALA A 926 7.55 -58.18 9.84
CA ALA A 926 6.39 -58.99 10.19
C ALA A 926 5.06 -58.33 9.74
N TYR A 927 4.06 -59.12 9.33
CA TYR A 927 2.76 -58.62 8.85
C TYR A 927 2.02 -57.76 9.88
N SER A 928 2.32 -57.98 11.17
CA SER A 928 1.71 -57.26 12.29
C SER A 928 2.11 -55.79 12.34
N TYR A 929 3.24 -55.37 11.74
CA TYR A 929 3.59 -53.95 11.65
C TYR A 929 2.61 -53.18 10.75
N GLY A 930 2.33 -51.93 11.10
CA GLY A 930 1.64 -51.00 10.21
C GLY A 930 2.63 -50.09 9.50
N PHE A 931 2.69 -50.16 8.17
CA PHE A 931 3.50 -49.26 7.34
C PHE A 931 2.66 -48.57 6.27
N SER A 932 3.20 -47.52 5.69
CA SER A 932 2.57 -46.81 4.58
C SER A 932 2.57 -47.68 3.32
N VAL A 933 1.80 -47.24 2.33
CA VAL A 933 1.78 -47.85 1.00
C VAL A 933 1.91 -46.77 -0.07
N ARG A 934 2.61 -47.07 -1.16
CA ARG A 934 2.73 -46.20 -2.32
C ARG A 934 2.23 -46.95 -3.56
N PRO A 935 0.95 -46.82 -3.91
CA PRO A 935 0.37 -47.59 -5.01
C PRO A 935 0.99 -47.26 -6.37
N VAL A 936 0.91 -48.22 -7.29
CA VAL A 936 1.25 -48.08 -8.71
C VAL A 936 0.01 -48.31 -9.56
N ARG A 937 -0.10 -47.61 -10.69
CA ARG A 937 -1.23 -47.75 -11.62
C ARG A 937 -1.31 -49.19 -12.13
N THR A 938 -2.50 -49.76 -12.19
CA THR A 938 -2.73 -51.06 -12.85
C THR A 938 -2.51 -50.88 -14.36
N ASN A 939 -1.81 -51.83 -14.97
CA ASN A 939 -1.61 -51.85 -16.42
C ASN A 939 -2.91 -52.09 -17.19
#